data_AF-A0A417S2K6-F1
#
_entry.id   AF-A0A417S2K6-F1
#
_cell.length_a   1.000
_cell.length_b   1.000
_cell.length_c   1.000
_cell.angle_alpha   90.00
_cell.angle_beta   90.00
_cell.angle_gamma   90.00
#
_symmetry.space_group_name_H-M   'P 1'
#
loop_
_entity.id
_entity.type
_entity.pdbx_description
1 polymer ?
#
loop_
_entity_poly.entity_id
_entity_poly.type
_entity_poly.pdbx_seq_one_letter_code
_entity_poly.pdbx_strand_id
1 'polypeptide(L)'
;MKKSIFQELVEESIVLLKNEEQILPLKEKKVAFLGRAQIETIFSGNGSGASKSLANKNLLCECEKRGICAEAGLKQFYTSHQKNESEKFVIDGIDITNVENMNCGFMYEIFGKYQPMWTEYHIPEQLMQKAREFTDTAVFVLGRNAGGEECDRHIEGDYELTESEKELLEQVCCVFPHVIVVLNINGMIDMQWVNAYSAIKAVVFLGIPGEEGCGALADILTGAVNPSGKLSFSMAESFKDYPTAENFTWNKEQEDEILTYENYGLDAKANGSTGYTKSPVTVYQEDIYLGYRYFDTFRKQVLYPFGYGMSYTSFTILPKEMKQEKEELEFITEVTNSGNYAGKETIQLYLSCSGTESEKPEKELKGFAKTRLLAPGEKQNISIRISMQDLAGYVETSASYILEKGKYQFFIGNSSREIIFAGEIQIREDYVIKKCVNRLCVQNCNVEHLQVLSAREGRKKVRMHEKKKEETDGLKEQERYDLLRDEMEQVKNFSIEQLAALCVGYGPGIPFAAFSKQEQPETILDGQGNPLTKNDHPVGAKGYVSPAMPEKGIHSIFYKDGPAGVGTGAWPTAMLISCAFNKELWEAFGNAVGAECEKKAVDVWLAPAVNLHRNPLCGRNFEYFSEDPYLTGICAVQITKGVQENHPVRVCPKHFAVNEQETYRRGSAKKRYDAVDSILTERALRELYLKPFEMLVRDAGVSFIMTSFNKINGVLAAGNRDLCTHILREEWNFDGVVVTDWGDMDIVADGGDAVAAGNDIVMPGGPPVIRQILQAYQERRITRKDLERSVARLLHVLKLFEKGERI
;
A
#
# COMPACT_ATOMS: atom_id res chain seq x y z
N MET A 1 4.87 -32.17 -10.61
CA MET A 1 3.98 -31.58 -9.59
C MET A 1 3.54 -30.22 -10.09
N LYS A 2 2.26 -29.86 -9.97
CA LYS A 2 1.77 -28.52 -10.33
C LYS A 2 2.39 -27.52 -9.34
N LYS A 3 3.05 -26.45 -9.81
CA LYS A 3 3.60 -25.40 -8.93
C LYS A 3 2.47 -24.77 -8.12
N SER A 4 2.74 -24.35 -6.88
CA SER A 4 1.74 -23.60 -6.10
C SER A 4 1.54 -22.21 -6.69
N ILE A 5 0.33 -21.67 -6.58
CA ILE A 5 0.03 -20.28 -7.01
C ILE A 5 0.95 -19.27 -6.32
N PHE A 6 1.27 -19.54 -5.05
CA PHE A 6 2.18 -18.72 -4.26
C PHE A 6 3.55 -18.66 -4.93
N GLN A 7 4.17 -19.81 -5.22
CA GLN A 7 5.49 -19.82 -5.85
C GLN A 7 5.46 -19.12 -7.22
N GLU A 8 4.43 -19.35 -8.04
CA GLU A 8 4.28 -18.70 -9.34
C GLU A 8 4.15 -17.18 -9.23
N LEU A 9 3.37 -16.68 -8.25
CA LEU A 9 3.24 -15.25 -7.96
C LEU A 9 4.60 -14.61 -7.67
N VAL A 10 5.40 -15.22 -6.80
CA VAL A 10 6.71 -14.68 -6.44
C VAL A 10 7.70 -14.76 -7.61
N GLU A 11 7.71 -15.87 -8.34
CA GLU A 11 8.53 -16.05 -9.55
C GLU A 11 8.25 -14.96 -10.60
N GLU A 12 7.00 -14.55 -10.76
CA GLU A 12 6.62 -13.49 -11.70
C GLU A 12 6.85 -12.07 -11.17
N SER A 13 7.01 -11.91 -9.86
CA SER A 13 7.21 -10.63 -9.19
C SER A 13 8.67 -10.23 -9.01
N ILE A 14 9.60 -11.20 -8.92
CA ILE A 14 11.03 -10.91 -8.78
C ILE A 14 11.53 -10.16 -10.02
N VAL A 15 12.23 -9.04 -9.79
CA VAL A 15 12.69 -8.15 -10.86
C VAL A 15 14.20 -8.26 -11.03
N LEU A 16 14.65 -8.60 -12.24
CA LEU A 16 16.06 -8.53 -12.62
C LEU A 16 16.37 -7.09 -13.06
N LEU A 17 17.21 -6.38 -12.30
CA LEU A 17 17.54 -4.97 -12.53
C LEU A 17 18.83 -4.78 -13.33
N LYS A 18 19.76 -5.74 -13.23
CA LYS A 18 21.04 -5.70 -13.95
C LYS A 18 21.46 -7.14 -14.26
N ASN A 19 22.06 -7.36 -15.43
CA ASN A 19 22.65 -8.65 -15.81
C ASN A 19 23.71 -8.48 -16.92
N GLU A 20 24.83 -7.86 -16.58
CA GLU A 20 26.00 -7.75 -17.44
C GLU A 20 26.66 -9.11 -17.66
N GLU A 21 27.29 -9.27 -18.83
CA GLU A 21 28.00 -10.50 -19.23
C GLU A 21 27.13 -11.78 -19.24
N GLN A 22 25.82 -11.63 -19.04
CA GLN A 22 24.84 -12.72 -18.92
C GLN A 22 25.30 -13.75 -17.88
N ILE A 23 25.70 -13.26 -16.70
CA ILE A 23 26.11 -14.12 -15.58
C ILE A 23 24.92 -14.85 -14.94
N LEU A 24 23.71 -14.30 -15.09
CA LEU A 24 22.45 -14.99 -14.80
C LEU A 24 21.73 -15.42 -16.11
N PRO A 25 21.15 -16.63 -16.15
CA PRO A 25 21.16 -17.64 -15.09
C PRO A 25 22.57 -18.22 -14.87
N LEU A 26 22.82 -18.74 -13.66
CA LEU A 26 24.13 -19.25 -13.25
C LEU A 26 24.59 -20.39 -14.18
N LYS A 27 25.70 -20.16 -14.90
CA LYS A 27 26.33 -21.19 -15.76
C LYS A 27 27.08 -22.23 -14.91
N GLU A 28 27.82 -21.75 -13.92
CA GLU A 28 28.49 -22.59 -12.93
C GLU A 28 27.69 -22.61 -11.64
N LYS A 29 27.55 -23.79 -11.04
CA LYS A 29 26.77 -23.96 -9.81
C LYS A 29 27.59 -23.76 -8.54
N LYS A 30 28.85 -23.33 -8.62
CA LYS A 30 29.68 -23.04 -7.43
C LYS A 30 29.57 -21.56 -7.09
N VAL A 31 29.09 -21.22 -5.89
CA VAL A 31 28.81 -19.84 -5.50
C VAL A 31 29.30 -19.56 -4.08
N ALA A 32 29.89 -18.38 -3.86
CA ALA A 32 30.16 -17.85 -2.54
C ALA A 32 28.94 -17.02 -2.11
N PHE A 33 28.24 -17.44 -1.05
CA PHE A 33 27.12 -16.66 -0.51
C PHE A 33 27.60 -15.77 0.64
N LEU A 34 27.25 -14.49 0.58
CA LEU A 34 27.63 -13.44 1.53
C LEU A 34 26.43 -12.58 1.92
N GLY A 35 26.59 -11.86 3.02
CA GLY A 35 25.52 -11.09 3.68
C GLY A 35 24.69 -11.96 4.62
N ARG A 36 24.29 -11.45 5.77
CA ARG A 36 23.54 -12.22 6.77
C ARG A 36 22.18 -12.71 6.25
N ALA A 37 21.55 -11.94 5.38
CA ALA A 37 20.21 -12.19 4.87
C ALA A 37 20.11 -13.45 3.98
N GLN A 38 21.23 -14.07 3.57
CA GLN A 38 21.18 -15.39 2.92
C GLN A 38 20.75 -16.53 3.86
N ILE A 39 20.99 -16.39 5.16
CA ILE A 39 20.59 -17.35 6.20
C ILE A 39 19.51 -16.80 7.14
N GLU A 40 19.42 -15.47 7.24
CA GLU A 40 18.40 -14.70 7.97
C GLU A 40 17.48 -13.98 6.97
N THR A 41 16.96 -14.72 5.99
CA THR A 41 16.12 -14.13 4.95
C THR A 41 14.85 -13.55 5.55
N ILE A 42 14.52 -12.32 5.14
CA ILE A 42 13.35 -11.59 5.62
C ILE A 42 12.15 -12.00 4.76
N PHE A 43 11.19 -12.68 5.37
CA PHE A 43 10.01 -13.24 4.70
C PHE A 43 8.73 -12.42 4.86
N SER A 44 8.68 -11.55 5.86
CA SER A 44 7.52 -10.73 6.20
C SER A 44 7.99 -9.33 6.57
N GLY A 45 7.12 -8.34 6.34
CA GLY A 45 7.29 -7.00 6.90
C GLY A 45 6.97 -6.96 8.40
N ASN A 46 6.85 -5.74 8.94
CA ASN A 46 6.58 -5.47 10.35
C ASN A 46 5.11 -5.06 10.61
N GLY A 47 4.73 -4.90 11.89
CA GLY A 47 3.42 -4.36 12.28
C GLY A 47 2.23 -5.30 12.02
N SER A 48 1.03 -4.74 11.96
CA SER A 48 -0.23 -5.48 11.76
C SER A 48 -0.30 -6.25 10.44
N GLY A 49 0.43 -5.81 9.41
CA GLY A 49 0.51 -6.49 8.12
C GLY A 49 1.46 -7.70 8.06
N ALA A 50 2.19 -7.99 9.14
CA ALA A 50 3.15 -9.08 9.21
C ALA A 50 2.49 -10.47 9.33
N SER A 51 3.17 -11.50 8.84
CA SER A 51 2.79 -12.90 9.04
C SER A 51 3.97 -13.73 9.58
N LYS A 52 3.67 -14.80 10.32
CA LYS A 52 4.67 -15.74 10.84
C LYS A 52 4.85 -16.89 9.85
N SER A 53 6.07 -17.06 9.32
CA SER A 53 6.44 -18.27 8.56
C SER A 53 6.53 -19.47 9.50
N LEU A 54 5.97 -20.61 9.07
CA LEU A 54 6.10 -21.89 9.79
C LEU A 54 7.31 -22.72 9.33
N ALA A 55 8.02 -22.25 8.28
CA ALA A 55 9.12 -22.97 7.67
C ALA A 55 10.46 -22.26 7.91
N ASN A 56 11.43 -23.00 8.49
CA ASN A 56 12.84 -22.60 8.57
C ASN A 56 13.52 -22.69 7.18
N LYS A 57 12.99 -21.98 6.18
CA LYS A 57 13.62 -21.84 4.87
C LYS A 57 14.55 -20.63 4.92
N ASN A 58 15.67 -20.71 4.21
CA ASN A 58 16.52 -19.56 3.92
C ASN A 58 17.05 -19.70 2.50
N LEU A 59 17.56 -18.59 1.94
CA LEU A 59 17.97 -18.54 0.55
C LEU A 59 19.06 -19.56 0.24
N LEU A 60 20.07 -19.67 1.10
CA LEU A 60 21.17 -20.62 0.92
C LEU A 60 20.66 -22.07 0.78
N CYS A 61 19.80 -22.49 1.70
CA CYS A 61 19.24 -23.84 1.74
C CYS A 61 18.40 -24.14 0.49
N GLU A 62 17.57 -23.19 0.04
CA GLU A 62 16.76 -23.37 -1.17
C GLU A 62 17.61 -23.41 -2.44
N CYS A 63 18.71 -22.65 -2.50
CA CYS A 63 19.71 -22.71 -3.56
C CYS A 63 20.41 -24.08 -3.61
N GLU A 64 20.82 -24.62 -2.47
CA GLU A 64 21.44 -25.96 -2.39
C GLU A 64 20.49 -27.06 -2.86
N LYS A 65 19.20 -26.98 -2.50
CA LYS A 65 18.17 -27.91 -2.98
C LYS A 65 18.01 -27.92 -4.51
N ARG A 66 18.37 -26.83 -5.19
CA ARG A 66 18.38 -26.68 -6.66
C ARG A 66 19.74 -26.94 -7.30
N GLY A 67 20.66 -27.48 -6.50
CA GLY A 67 21.97 -27.94 -6.92
C GLY A 67 23.04 -26.85 -7.01
N ILE A 68 22.80 -25.65 -6.46
CA ILE A 68 23.85 -24.65 -6.27
C ILE A 68 24.73 -25.11 -5.11
N CYS A 69 26.02 -25.34 -5.37
CA CYS A 69 27.02 -25.72 -4.39
C CYS A 69 27.63 -24.47 -3.77
N ALA A 70 27.30 -24.24 -2.49
CA ALA A 70 27.87 -23.15 -1.72
C ALA A 70 29.28 -23.49 -1.21
N GLU A 71 30.11 -22.46 -1.04
CA GLU A 71 31.40 -22.62 -0.36
C GLU A 71 31.20 -23.00 1.12
N ALA A 72 31.82 -24.10 1.53
CA ALA A 72 31.55 -24.75 2.82
C ALA A 72 32.05 -23.93 4.02
N GLY A 73 33.19 -23.26 3.89
CA GLY A 73 33.77 -22.43 4.94
C GLY A 73 32.89 -21.22 5.28
N LEU A 74 32.43 -20.48 4.27
CA LEU A 74 31.51 -19.36 4.40
C LEU A 74 30.18 -19.80 4.99
N LYS A 75 29.61 -20.91 4.50
CA LYS A 75 28.39 -21.49 5.07
C LYS A 75 28.55 -21.78 6.56
N GLN A 76 29.65 -22.44 6.95
CA GLN A 76 29.94 -22.75 8.35
C GLN A 76 30.14 -21.46 9.17
N PHE A 77 30.83 -20.46 8.63
CA PHE A 77 31.06 -19.17 9.27
C PHE A 77 29.74 -18.47 9.61
N TYR A 78 28.88 -18.24 8.61
CA TYR A 78 27.59 -17.57 8.80
C TYR A 78 26.68 -18.34 9.76
N THR A 79 26.58 -19.67 9.59
CA THR A 79 25.73 -20.51 10.46
C THR A 79 26.22 -20.51 11.91
N SER A 80 27.53 -20.42 12.14
CA SER A 80 28.09 -20.38 13.51
C SER A 80 27.84 -19.03 14.18
N HIS A 81 27.93 -17.93 13.45
CA HIS A 81 27.63 -16.60 13.98
C HIS A 81 26.15 -16.46 14.34
N GLN A 82 25.25 -16.86 13.44
CA GLN A 82 23.80 -16.88 13.70
C GLN A 82 23.46 -17.66 14.97
N LYS A 83 24.06 -18.85 15.17
CA LYS A 83 23.84 -19.64 16.39
C LYS A 83 24.30 -18.90 17.65
N ASN A 84 25.52 -18.36 17.64
CA ASN A 84 26.07 -17.61 18.78
C ASN A 84 25.26 -16.36 19.14
N GLU A 85 24.61 -15.72 18.17
CA GLU A 85 23.74 -14.56 18.38
C GLU A 85 22.33 -14.97 18.83
N SER A 86 21.78 -16.06 18.29
CA SER A 86 20.49 -16.60 18.71
C SER A 86 20.48 -17.09 20.17
N GLU A 87 21.64 -17.47 20.72
CA GLU A 87 21.81 -17.79 22.16
C GLU A 87 21.85 -16.55 23.07
N LYS A 88 21.90 -15.33 22.50
CA LYS A 88 21.90 -14.04 23.22
C LYS A 88 20.58 -13.28 23.14
N PHE A 89 19.52 -13.89 22.58
CA PHE A 89 18.27 -13.20 22.29
C PHE A 89 17.39 -13.00 23.55
N VAL A 90 17.70 -11.95 24.31
CA VAL A 90 16.80 -11.30 25.26
C VAL A 90 16.82 -9.81 24.93
N ILE A 91 15.77 -9.32 24.28
CA ILE A 91 15.58 -7.88 24.03
C ILE A 91 15.00 -7.27 25.29
N ASP A 92 15.77 -6.47 26.03
CA ASP A 92 15.30 -5.72 27.23
C ASP A 92 14.46 -6.54 28.24
N GLY A 93 14.70 -7.86 28.34
CA GLY A 93 13.94 -8.76 29.22
C GLY A 93 12.54 -9.17 28.71
N ILE A 94 12.18 -8.85 27.47
CA ILE A 94 10.84 -9.06 26.91
C ILE A 94 10.88 -10.11 25.79
N ASP A 95 10.18 -11.22 26.04
CA ASP A 95 9.96 -12.29 25.06
C ASP A 95 8.82 -11.92 24.10
N ILE A 96 9.19 -11.53 22.88
CA ILE A 96 8.27 -11.14 21.81
C ILE A 96 7.52 -12.33 21.16
N THR A 97 7.75 -13.57 21.61
CA THR A 97 6.92 -14.71 21.20
C THR A 97 5.55 -14.72 21.91
N ASN A 98 5.40 -13.92 22.97
CA ASN A 98 4.19 -13.74 23.79
C ASN A 98 3.51 -12.36 23.63
N VAL A 99 3.67 -11.71 22.47
CA VAL A 99 3.09 -10.37 22.15
C VAL A 99 1.57 -10.40 22.03
N GLU A 100 0.98 -11.59 21.98
CA GLU A 100 -0.46 -11.81 22.01
C GLU A 100 -1.13 -11.38 23.33
N ASN A 101 -0.45 -10.68 24.26
CA ASN A 101 -1.03 -10.25 25.54
C ASN A 101 -0.64 -8.81 25.97
N MET A 102 -0.35 -7.91 25.03
CA MET A 102 0.09 -6.53 25.32
C MET A 102 -0.97 -5.47 24.97
N ASN A 103 -1.04 -4.42 25.79
CA ASN A 103 -1.88 -3.22 25.56
C ASN A 103 -1.38 -2.43 24.32
N CYS A 104 -2.30 -1.92 23.51
CA CYS A 104 -2.04 -1.21 22.25
C CYS A 104 -1.11 -0.01 22.33
N GLY A 105 -1.25 0.85 23.35
CA GLY A 105 -0.40 2.04 23.48
C GLY A 105 1.07 1.65 23.63
N PHE A 106 1.34 0.57 24.35
CA PHE A 106 2.68 0.01 24.51
C PHE A 106 3.15 -0.74 23.25
N MET A 107 2.22 -1.40 22.53
CA MET A 107 2.51 -2.05 21.25
C MET A 107 2.92 -1.02 20.17
N TYR A 108 2.24 0.13 20.10
CA TYR A 108 2.61 1.23 19.19
C TYR A 108 3.85 1.99 19.64
N GLU A 109 4.13 2.10 20.94
CA GLU A 109 5.44 2.60 21.42
C GLU A 109 6.58 1.66 20.99
N ILE A 110 6.32 0.34 20.92
CA ILE A 110 7.29 -0.64 20.42
C ILE A 110 7.42 -0.58 18.90
N PHE A 111 6.31 -0.57 18.16
CA PHE A 111 6.32 -0.45 16.69
C PHE A 111 6.93 0.88 16.24
N GLY A 112 6.64 1.96 16.97
CA GLY A 112 7.14 3.30 16.72
C GLY A 112 8.59 3.54 17.13
N LYS A 113 9.29 2.54 17.68
CA LYS A 113 10.72 2.61 18.00
C LYS A 113 11.51 2.07 16.82
N TYR A 114 12.28 2.95 16.17
CA TYR A 114 13.16 2.55 15.10
C TYR A 114 14.17 1.49 15.59
N GLN A 115 14.29 0.41 14.82
CA GLN A 115 15.27 -0.64 15.04
C GLN A 115 16.36 -0.52 13.96
N PRO A 116 17.62 -0.23 14.34
CA PRO A 116 18.69 -0.16 13.36
C PRO A 116 18.95 -1.52 12.73
N MET A 117 19.45 -1.49 11.50
CA MET A 117 19.87 -2.70 10.79
C MET A 117 21.03 -3.39 11.53
N TRP A 118 21.04 -4.72 11.52
CA TRP A 118 22.05 -5.49 12.22
C TRP A 118 23.39 -5.42 11.47
N THR A 119 24.47 -5.17 12.21
CA THR A 119 25.84 -5.07 11.67
C THR A 119 26.28 -6.32 10.91
N GLU A 120 26.67 -6.17 9.65
CA GLU A 120 27.20 -7.28 8.86
C GLU A 120 28.46 -7.91 9.48
N TYR A 121 28.67 -9.20 9.20
CA TYR A 121 29.83 -9.91 9.76
C TYR A 121 31.11 -9.54 9.03
N HIS A 122 32.16 -9.25 9.80
CA HIS A 122 33.51 -9.10 9.26
C HIS A 122 34.10 -10.46 8.90
N ILE A 123 34.24 -10.76 7.61
CA ILE A 123 34.75 -12.05 7.13
C ILE A 123 36.29 -12.05 7.14
N PRO A 124 36.94 -13.05 7.76
CA PRO A 124 38.39 -13.15 7.73
C PRO A 124 38.95 -13.24 6.30
N GLU A 125 40.01 -12.48 6.00
CA GLU A 125 40.62 -12.42 4.66
C GLU A 125 40.98 -13.80 4.10
N GLN A 126 41.53 -14.69 4.95
CA GLN A 126 41.87 -16.06 4.57
C GLN A 126 40.66 -16.87 4.13
N LEU A 127 39.48 -16.64 4.75
CA LEU A 127 38.26 -17.32 4.36
C LEU A 127 37.74 -16.78 3.03
N MET A 128 37.85 -15.46 2.82
CA MET A 128 37.49 -14.81 1.56
C MET A 128 38.35 -15.31 0.39
N GLN A 129 39.67 -15.47 0.60
CA GLN A 129 40.58 -16.02 -0.41
C GLN A 129 40.29 -17.49 -0.73
N LYS A 130 39.98 -18.32 0.28
CA LYS A 130 39.52 -19.70 0.04
C LYS A 130 38.23 -19.74 -0.78
N ALA A 131 37.31 -18.82 -0.52
CA ALA A 131 36.10 -18.72 -1.31
C ALA A 131 36.36 -18.30 -2.76
N ARG A 132 37.37 -17.44 -2.98
CA ARG A 132 37.85 -17.09 -4.31
C ARG A 132 38.48 -18.27 -5.04
N GLU A 133 39.26 -19.11 -4.36
CA GLU A 133 39.80 -20.34 -4.95
C GLU A 133 38.70 -21.34 -5.35
N PHE A 134 37.54 -21.28 -4.68
CA PHE A 134 36.39 -22.14 -4.94
C PHE A 134 35.55 -21.69 -6.14
N THR A 135 35.36 -20.37 -6.33
CA THR A 135 34.54 -19.79 -7.40
C THR A 135 34.90 -18.34 -7.73
N ASP A 136 34.59 -17.93 -8.97
CA ASP A 136 34.64 -16.54 -9.42
C ASP A 136 33.36 -15.75 -9.06
N THR A 137 32.29 -16.43 -8.63
CA THR A 137 30.95 -15.84 -8.48
C THR A 137 30.52 -15.74 -7.01
N ALA A 138 30.20 -14.52 -6.59
CA ALA A 138 29.61 -14.22 -5.30
C ALA A 138 28.12 -13.82 -5.43
N VAL A 139 27.30 -14.27 -4.49
CA VAL A 139 25.94 -13.77 -4.25
C VAL A 139 25.95 -13.03 -2.93
N PHE A 140 25.79 -11.71 -2.97
CA PHE A 140 25.68 -10.84 -1.81
C PHE A 140 24.21 -10.49 -1.56
N VAL A 141 23.68 -10.85 -0.40
CA VAL A 141 22.27 -10.64 -0.05
C VAL A 141 22.15 -9.51 0.95
N LEU A 142 21.56 -8.40 0.51
CA LEU A 142 21.31 -7.21 1.32
C LEU A 142 19.90 -7.28 1.90
N GLY A 143 19.77 -7.21 3.23
CA GLY A 143 18.50 -7.28 3.94
C GLY A 143 18.03 -5.92 4.46
N ARG A 144 16.74 -5.60 4.33
CA ARG A 144 16.10 -4.48 5.05
C ARG A 144 14.73 -4.90 5.57
N ASN A 145 14.50 -4.63 6.85
CA ASN A 145 13.20 -4.76 7.49
C ASN A 145 13.00 -3.64 8.53
N ALA A 146 13.51 -2.45 8.24
CA ALA A 146 13.40 -1.29 9.11
C ALA A 146 12.14 -0.47 8.78
N GLY A 147 11.68 0.31 9.74
CA GLY A 147 10.38 0.98 9.66
C GLY A 147 9.20 -0.01 9.74
N GLY A 148 8.01 0.51 9.59
CA GLY A 148 6.76 -0.24 9.71
C GLY A 148 5.64 0.66 10.21
N GLU A 149 4.64 0.03 10.81
CA GLU A 149 3.57 0.76 11.46
C GLU A 149 4.12 1.70 12.55
N GLU A 150 3.67 2.96 12.56
CA GLU A 150 4.17 4.02 13.46
C GLU A 150 5.65 4.41 13.29
N CYS A 151 6.41 3.85 12.36
CA CYS A 151 7.83 4.15 12.22
C CYS A 151 8.21 4.27 10.76
N ASP A 152 8.52 5.48 10.31
CA ASP A 152 9.15 5.66 9.02
C ASP A 152 10.62 5.19 9.05
N ARG A 153 11.15 4.94 7.86
CA ARG A 153 12.52 4.49 7.64
C ARG A 153 13.52 5.63 7.76
N HIS A 154 14.75 5.28 8.07
CA HIS A 154 15.83 6.25 8.27
C HIS A 154 16.71 6.36 7.02
N ILE A 155 17.34 7.51 6.84
CA ILE A 155 18.31 7.68 5.75
C ILE A 155 19.59 6.91 6.08
N GLU A 156 20.27 7.30 7.15
CA GLU A 156 21.54 6.71 7.57
C GLU A 156 21.34 5.28 8.09
N GLY A 157 22.08 4.33 7.51
CA GLY A 157 22.08 2.93 7.95
C GLY A 157 20.80 2.15 7.65
N ASP A 158 19.90 2.67 6.80
CA ASP A 158 18.71 1.97 6.30
C ASP A 158 18.44 2.28 4.83
N TYR A 159 18.04 3.51 4.45
CA TYR A 159 18.02 3.88 3.04
C TYR A 159 19.42 3.78 2.43
N GLU A 160 20.44 4.25 3.13
CA GLU A 160 21.83 4.07 2.74
C GLU A 160 22.39 2.73 3.27
N LEU A 161 23.49 2.28 2.69
CA LEU A 161 24.26 1.15 3.24
C LEU A 161 24.83 1.54 4.61
N THR A 162 24.80 0.59 5.55
CA THR A 162 25.54 0.71 6.82
C THR A 162 27.05 0.66 6.56
N GLU A 163 27.85 1.15 7.50
CA GLU A 163 29.32 1.07 7.38
C GLU A 163 29.81 -0.38 7.23
N SER A 164 29.26 -1.32 8.01
CA SER A 164 29.61 -2.74 7.88
C SER A 164 29.24 -3.35 6.52
N GLU A 165 28.15 -2.88 5.90
CA GLU A 165 27.78 -3.33 4.55
C GLU A 165 28.68 -2.73 3.48
N LYS A 166 29.11 -1.47 3.64
CA LYS A 166 30.09 -0.84 2.76
C LYS A 166 31.43 -1.60 2.81
N GLU A 167 31.92 -1.87 4.02
CA GLU A 167 33.16 -2.64 4.23
C GLU A 167 33.07 -4.05 3.62
N LEU A 168 31.98 -4.77 3.88
CA LEU A 168 31.78 -6.11 3.34
C LEU A 168 31.65 -6.07 1.80
N LEU A 169 30.88 -5.14 1.25
CA LEU A 169 30.71 -5.01 -0.20
C LEU A 169 32.03 -4.67 -0.89
N GLU A 170 32.84 -3.77 -0.33
CA GLU A 170 34.18 -3.46 -0.83
C GLU A 170 35.07 -4.71 -0.81
N GLN A 171 35.05 -5.47 0.29
CA GLN A 171 35.79 -6.73 0.40
C GLN A 171 35.35 -7.75 -0.67
N VAL A 172 34.03 -7.92 -0.87
CA VAL A 172 33.48 -8.85 -1.87
C VAL A 172 33.90 -8.43 -3.28
N CYS A 173 33.71 -7.16 -3.63
CA CYS A 173 34.00 -6.61 -4.96
C CYS A 173 35.52 -6.57 -5.26
N CYS A 174 36.38 -6.48 -4.25
CA CYS A 174 37.83 -6.62 -4.43
C CYS A 174 38.26 -8.05 -4.75
N VAL A 175 37.54 -9.05 -4.24
CA VAL A 175 37.93 -10.46 -4.35
C VAL A 175 37.30 -11.14 -5.57
N PHE A 176 35.98 -10.96 -5.77
CA PHE A 176 35.23 -11.67 -6.79
C PHE A 176 35.02 -10.81 -8.04
N PRO A 177 35.33 -11.32 -9.23
CA PRO A 177 35.07 -10.60 -10.48
C PRO A 177 33.58 -10.57 -10.86
N HIS A 178 32.76 -11.53 -10.39
CA HIS A 178 31.34 -11.61 -10.68
C HIS A 178 30.51 -11.58 -9.40
N VAL A 179 29.93 -10.42 -9.08
CA VAL A 179 29.06 -10.23 -7.92
C VAL A 179 27.62 -10.08 -8.37
N ILE A 180 26.75 -10.91 -7.79
CA ILE A 180 25.29 -10.83 -7.88
C ILE A 180 24.78 -10.24 -6.58
N VAL A 181 24.07 -9.12 -6.66
CA VAL A 181 23.41 -8.50 -5.51
C VAL A 181 21.95 -8.93 -5.49
N VAL A 182 21.48 -9.41 -4.34
CA VAL A 182 20.07 -9.70 -4.08
C VAL A 182 19.54 -8.71 -3.04
N LEU A 183 18.52 -7.95 -3.41
CA LEU A 183 17.87 -6.95 -2.54
C LEU A 183 16.64 -7.57 -1.87
N ASN A 184 16.81 -8.07 -0.64
CA ASN A 184 15.73 -8.56 0.22
C ASN A 184 15.27 -7.43 1.16
N ILE A 185 14.56 -6.46 0.59
CA ILE A 185 14.29 -5.17 1.22
C ILE A 185 12.79 -4.85 1.26
N ASN A 186 12.32 -4.21 2.34
CA ASN A 186 10.92 -3.81 2.55
C ASN A 186 10.57 -2.40 2.01
N GLY A 187 11.53 -1.71 1.37
CA GLY A 187 11.30 -0.43 0.73
C GLY A 187 12.50 -0.06 -0.14
N MET A 188 12.41 1.05 -0.88
CA MET A 188 13.50 1.55 -1.72
C MET A 188 14.74 1.92 -0.90
N ILE A 189 15.93 1.75 -1.46
CA ILE A 189 17.21 2.15 -0.85
C ILE A 189 18.01 3.01 -1.83
N ASP A 190 19.07 3.63 -1.35
CA ASP A 190 20.09 4.25 -2.19
C ASP A 190 20.69 3.22 -3.13
N MET A 191 20.86 3.59 -4.39
CA MET A 191 21.39 2.69 -5.42
C MET A 191 22.63 3.26 -6.11
N GLN A 192 23.18 4.39 -5.64
CA GLN A 192 24.33 5.05 -6.26
C GLN A 192 25.57 4.14 -6.33
N TRP A 193 25.74 3.29 -5.32
CA TRP A 193 26.87 2.36 -5.18
C TRP A 193 26.87 1.23 -6.22
N VAL A 194 25.74 0.90 -6.85
CA VAL A 194 25.64 -0.24 -7.80
C VAL A 194 26.57 -0.06 -9.00
N ASN A 195 26.75 1.17 -9.47
CA ASN A 195 27.62 1.49 -10.59
C ASN A 195 29.05 1.84 -10.17
N ALA A 196 29.32 1.98 -8.87
CA ALA A 196 30.66 2.27 -8.36
C ALA A 196 31.59 1.05 -8.43
N TYR A 197 31.04 -0.16 -8.42
CA TYR A 197 31.80 -1.41 -8.48
C TYR A 197 31.55 -2.15 -9.79
N SER A 198 32.58 -2.22 -10.65
CA SER A 198 32.52 -2.97 -11.92
C SER A 198 32.35 -4.47 -11.74
N ALA A 199 32.66 -5.00 -10.56
CA ALA A 199 32.44 -6.39 -10.17
C ALA A 199 30.95 -6.74 -10.00
N ILE A 200 30.07 -5.76 -9.75
CA ILE A 200 28.62 -5.99 -9.66
C ILE A 200 28.06 -6.18 -11.06
N LYS A 201 27.83 -7.43 -11.43
CA LYS A 201 27.34 -7.82 -12.76
C LYS A 201 25.84 -8.05 -12.79
N ALA A 202 25.23 -8.42 -11.67
CA ALA A 202 23.78 -8.57 -11.60
C ALA A 202 23.18 -8.00 -10.31
N VAL A 203 21.94 -7.51 -10.42
CA VAL A 203 21.15 -7.00 -9.30
C VAL A 203 19.73 -7.56 -9.45
N VAL A 204 19.22 -8.18 -8.39
CA VAL A 204 17.88 -8.78 -8.34
C VAL A 204 17.10 -8.15 -7.18
N PHE A 205 15.94 -7.57 -7.47
CA PHE A 205 15.00 -7.15 -6.46
C PHE A 205 14.13 -8.33 -6.03
N LEU A 206 14.34 -8.81 -4.81
CA LEU A 206 13.56 -9.86 -4.18
C LEU A 206 12.41 -9.29 -3.34
N GLY A 207 12.53 -8.05 -2.88
CA GLY A 207 11.55 -7.45 -1.97
C GLY A 207 11.41 -8.28 -0.68
N ILE A 208 10.17 -8.40 -0.19
CA ILE A 208 9.79 -9.28 0.92
C ILE A 208 8.92 -10.41 0.35
N PRO A 209 9.48 -11.62 0.18
CA PRO A 209 8.94 -12.55 -0.80
C PRO A 209 8.04 -13.65 -0.22
N GLY A 210 7.78 -13.65 1.09
CA GLY A 210 7.02 -14.72 1.72
C GLY A 210 7.73 -16.07 1.72
N GLU A 211 7.11 -17.07 2.33
CA GLU A 211 7.72 -18.39 2.59
C GLU A 211 8.11 -19.22 1.35
N GLU A 212 7.59 -18.89 0.15
CA GLU A 212 8.02 -19.51 -1.11
C GLU A 212 9.06 -18.70 -1.88
N GLY A 213 9.45 -17.54 -1.34
CA GLY A 213 10.34 -16.59 -1.98
C GLY A 213 11.75 -17.06 -2.25
N CYS A 214 12.38 -17.72 -1.27
CA CYS A 214 13.71 -18.29 -1.45
C CYS A 214 13.75 -19.36 -2.55
N GLY A 215 12.68 -20.17 -2.64
CA GLY A 215 12.55 -21.18 -3.66
C GLY A 215 12.41 -20.57 -5.05
N ALA A 216 11.53 -19.58 -5.18
CA ALA A 216 11.33 -18.82 -6.42
C ALA A 216 12.62 -18.13 -6.90
N LEU A 217 13.36 -17.47 -6.00
CA LEU A 217 14.64 -16.85 -6.35
C LEU A 217 15.67 -17.89 -6.79
N ALA A 218 15.78 -19.03 -6.11
CA ALA A 218 16.71 -20.08 -6.50
C ALA A 218 16.36 -20.70 -7.88
N ASP A 219 15.07 -20.79 -8.22
CA ASP A 219 14.62 -21.21 -9.55
C ASP A 219 15.00 -20.19 -10.64
N ILE A 220 14.96 -18.89 -10.32
CA ILE A 220 15.46 -17.82 -11.19
C ILE A 220 16.98 -17.92 -11.35
N LEU A 221 17.74 -17.98 -10.25
CA LEU A 221 19.21 -18.05 -10.28
C LEU A 221 19.72 -19.24 -11.10
N THR A 222 19.02 -20.38 -11.09
CA THR A 222 19.39 -21.57 -11.88
C THR A 222 18.88 -21.56 -13.32
N GLY A 223 18.04 -20.59 -13.70
CA GLY A 223 17.40 -20.53 -15.02
C GLY A 223 16.25 -21.51 -15.21
N ALA A 224 15.80 -22.18 -14.16
CA ALA A 224 14.56 -22.97 -14.19
C ALA A 224 13.34 -22.07 -14.45
N VAL A 225 13.44 -20.80 -14.07
CA VAL A 225 12.48 -19.74 -14.35
C VAL A 225 13.21 -18.55 -14.94
N ASN A 226 12.63 -17.95 -15.98
CA ASN A 226 13.12 -16.69 -16.53
C ASN A 226 12.39 -15.53 -15.83
N PRO A 227 13.11 -14.57 -15.20
CA PRO A 227 12.48 -13.45 -14.52
C PRO A 227 11.65 -12.61 -15.50
N SER A 228 10.51 -12.13 -15.01
CA SER A 228 9.56 -11.34 -15.80
C SER A 228 8.87 -10.23 -14.99
N GLY A 229 9.32 -10.00 -13.75
CA GLY A 229 8.83 -8.89 -12.94
C GLY A 229 9.27 -7.55 -13.50
N LYS A 230 8.47 -6.51 -13.25
CA LYS A 230 8.74 -5.11 -13.60
C LYS A 230 8.56 -4.25 -12.35
N LEU A 231 9.44 -3.28 -12.10
CA LEU A 231 9.28 -2.39 -10.96
C LEU A 231 7.95 -1.63 -11.03
N SER A 232 7.21 -1.62 -9.93
CA SER A 232 5.99 -0.84 -9.76
C SER A 232 6.25 0.56 -9.19
N PHE A 233 7.52 0.98 -9.09
CA PHE A 233 7.97 2.25 -8.56
C PHE A 233 9.30 2.64 -9.18
N SER A 234 9.67 3.92 -9.09
CA SER A 234 10.92 4.45 -9.62
C SER A 234 12.02 4.34 -8.56
N MET A 235 13.17 3.72 -8.88
CA MET A 235 14.35 3.72 -8.01
C MET A 235 15.35 4.79 -8.48
N ALA A 236 15.43 5.90 -7.74
CA ALA A 236 16.43 6.94 -7.97
C ALA A 236 17.82 6.54 -7.48
N GLU A 237 18.85 7.29 -7.89
CA GLU A 237 20.21 7.09 -7.39
C GLU A 237 20.31 7.53 -5.92
N SER A 238 19.81 8.73 -5.60
CA SER A 238 19.86 9.31 -4.25
C SER A 238 18.48 9.69 -3.72
N PHE A 239 18.34 9.73 -2.39
CA PHE A 239 17.12 10.20 -1.73
C PHE A 239 16.71 11.61 -2.14
N LYS A 240 17.68 12.50 -2.38
CA LYS A 240 17.42 13.91 -2.72
C LYS A 240 16.80 14.11 -4.11
N ASP A 241 16.82 13.08 -4.95
CA ASP A 241 16.25 13.15 -6.30
C ASP A 241 14.72 13.01 -6.30
N TYR A 242 14.11 12.50 -5.21
CA TYR A 242 12.66 12.40 -5.10
C TYR A 242 12.03 13.77 -4.85
N PRO A 243 10.87 14.09 -5.47
CA PRO A 243 10.22 15.39 -5.32
C PRO A 243 9.69 15.63 -3.90
N THR A 244 9.60 14.57 -3.10
CA THR A 244 9.08 14.58 -1.74
C THR A 244 10.16 14.65 -0.67
N ALA A 245 11.45 14.63 -1.04
CA ALA A 245 12.57 14.56 -0.10
C ALA A 245 12.61 15.72 0.91
N GLU A 246 12.27 16.94 0.47
CA GLU A 246 12.21 18.13 1.34
C GLU A 246 10.90 18.23 2.15
N ASN A 247 9.90 17.43 1.79
CA ASN A 247 8.52 17.51 2.29
C ASN A 247 8.09 16.20 2.96
N PHE A 248 8.99 15.58 3.71
CA PHE A 248 8.75 14.33 4.41
C PHE A 248 9.60 14.25 5.66
N THR A 249 8.98 13.99 6.81
CA THR A 249 9.71 13.82 8.07
C THR A 249 9.48 12.46 8.66
N TRP A 250 10.57 11.84 9.07
CA TRP A 250 10.59 10.43 9.45
C TRP A 250 11.19 10.22 10.85
N ASN A 251 12.14 11.07 11.26
CA ASN A 251 12.97 10.88 12.45
C ASN A 251 12.27 11.28 13.76
N LYS A 252 11.68 10.33 14.49
CA LYS A 252 11.01 10.60 15.77
C LYS A 252 11.99 10.94 16.89
N GLU A 253 13.23 10.50 16.76
CA GLU A 253 14.31 10.70 17.73
C GLU A 253 14.91 12.11 17.66
N GLN A 254 14.82 12.76 16.50
CA GLN A 254 15.23 14.16 16.31
C GLN A 254 14.01 15.06 16.13
N GLU A 255 13.36 15.39 17.24
CA GLU A 255 12.07 16.09 17.20
C GLU A 255 12.13 17.45 16.52
N ASP A 256 13.27 18.15 16.55
CA ASP A 256 13.47 19.45 15.89
C ASP A 256 13.49 19.34 14.35
N GLU A 257 13.66 18.14 13.79
CA GLU A 257 13.57 17.87 12.35
C GLU A 257 12.13 17.64 11.87
N ILE A 258 11.17 17.50 12.79
CA ILE A 258 9.76 17.29 12.44
C ILE A 258 9.15 18.58 11.90
N LEU A 259 8.69 18.54 10.65
CA LEU A 259 8.10 19.68 9.96
C LEU A 259 6.73 19.99 10.55
N THR A 260 6.48 21.27 10.75
CA THR A 260 5.22 21.82 11.24
C THR A 260 4.66 22.85 10.26
N TYR A 261 3.46 23.35 10.54
CA TYR A 261 2.83 24.43 9.78
C TYR A 261 3.79 25.61 9.55
N GLU A 262 4.55 26.00 10.57
CA GLU A 262 5.44 27.17 10.54
C GLU A 262 6.60 26.99 9.54
N ASN A 263 7.10 25.76 9.32
CA ASN A 263 8.13 25.49 8.32
C ASN A 263 7.67 25.83 6.90
N TYR A 264 6.35 25.81 6.67
CA TYR A 264 5.71 26.13 5.40
C TYR A 264 5.14 27.56 5.36
N GLY A 265 5.39 28.37 6.39
CA GLY A 265 4.77 29.69 6.53
C GLY A 265 3.26 29.64 6.79
N LEU A 266 2.75 28.52 7.30
CA LEU A 266 1.35 28.32 7.68
C LEU A 266 1.16 28.52 9.19
N ASP A 267 -0.09 28.64 9.63
CA ASP A 267 -0.44 28.80 11.04
C ASP A 267 -1.21 27.58 11.55
N ALA A 268 -0.68 26.91 12.58
CA ALA A 268 -1.28 25.71 13.14
C ALA A 268 -2.69 25.96 13.68
N LYS A 269 -2.90 27.10 14.37
CA LYS A 269 -4.19 27.46 14.96
C LYS A 269 -5.25 27.74 13.90
N ALA A 270 -4.89 28.41 12.81
CA ALA A 270 -5.77 28.68 11.67
C ALA A 270 -6.21 27.40 10.96
N ASN A 271 -5.42 26.33 11.07
CA ASN A 271 -5.74 25.00 10.56
C ASN A 271 -6.43 24.09 11.59
N GLY A 272 -6.80 24.63 12.76
CA GLY A 272 -7.51 23.88 13.80
C GLY A 272 -6.63 23.06 14.72
N SER A 273 -5.29 23.14 14.61
CA SER A 273 -4.38 22.58 15.61
C SER A 273 -4.24 23.55 16.78
N THR A 274 -4.93 23.24 17.89
CA THR A 274 -4.88 24.06 19.11
C THR A 274 -4.61 23.20 20.34
N GLY A 275 -3.79 23.72 21.26
CA GLY A 275 -3.49 23.02 22.51
C GLY A 275 -2.37 21.97 22.40
N TYR A 276 -1.68 21.91 21.27
CA TYR A 276 -0.50 21.07 21.06
C TYR A 276 0.79 21.87 21.21
N THR A 277 1.85 21.20 21.65
CA THR A 277 3.21 21.75 21.71
C THR A 277 3.90 21.69 20.35
N LYS A 278 3.50 20.74 19.50
CA LYS A 278 3.96 20.61 18.10
C LYS A 278 2.81 20.13 17.22
N SER A 279 2.76 20.61 15.99
CA SER A 279 1.72 20.29 15.01
C SER A 279 2.37 19.78 13.73
N PRO A 280 2.68 18.47 13.63
CA PRO A 280 3.33 17.90 12.47
C PRO A 280 2.53 18.12 11.18
N VAL A 281 3.21 18.44 10.08
CA VAL A 281 2.59 18.71 8.77
C VAL A 281 3.46 18.17 7.64
N THR A 282 2.78 17.67 6.62
CA THR A 282 3.38 17.26 5.36
C THR A 282 2.64 17.95 4.21
N VAL A 283 3.33 18.83 3.46
CA VAL A 283 2.75 19.53 2.29
C VAL A 283 3.12 18.79 1.00
N TYR A 284 2.11 18.47 0.20
CA TYR A 284 2.25 17.69 -1.03
C TYR A 284 2.57 18.62 -2.21
N GLN A 285 3.73 19.29 -2.13
CA GLN A 285 4.16 20.28 -3.13
C GLN A 285 4.41 19.66 -4.50
N GLU A 286 4.63 18.34 -4.58
CA GLU A 286 4.77 17.60 -5.82
C GLU A 286 3.47 17.53 -6.64
N ASP A 287 2.31 17.70 -6.01
CA ASP A 287 0.99 17.66 -6.64
C ASP A 287 0.82 16.39 -7.51
N ILE A 288 0.34 16.51 -8.75
CA ILE A 288 0.19 15.37 -9.67
C ILE A 288 1.53 14.74 -10.11
N TYR A 289 2.68 15.35 -9.79
CA TYR A 289 4.00 14.87 -10.21
C TYR A 289 4.60 13.95 -9.14
N LEU A 290 3.95 12.81 -8.89
CA LEU A 290 4.49 11.76 -8.02
C LEU A 290 5.23 10.68 -8.83
N GLY A 291 6.37 10.21 -8.32
CA GLY A 291 7.12 9.09 -8.92
C GLY A 291 7.57 9.38 -10.35
N TYR A 292 7.38 8.44 -11.27
CA TYR A 292 7.74 8.61 -12.69
C TYR A 292 7.07 9.82 -13.35
N ARG A 293 5.89 10.26 -12.87
CA ARG A 293 5.26 11.50 -13.36
C ARG A 293 6.18 12.70 -13.14
N TYR A 294 6.97 12.72 -12.07
CA TYR A 294 8.01 13.73 -11.84
C TYR A 294 9.27 13.43 -12.64
N PHE A 295 9.84 12.23 -12.50
CA PHE A 295 11.14 11.92 -13.10
C PHE A 295 11.13 12.12 -14.62
N ASP A 296 10.04 11.73 -15.28
CA ASP A 296 9.88 11.83 -16.72
C ASP A 296 9.65 13.29 -17.14
N THR A 297 8.63 13.94 -16.58
CA THR A 297 8.23 15.32 -16.95
C THR A 297 9.36 16.32 -16.74
N PHE A 298 10.08 16.23 -15.62
CA PHE A 298 11.17 17.15 -15.28
C PHE A 298 12.55 16.64 -15.72
N ARG A 299 12.60 15.54 -16.50
CA ARG A 299 13.82 14.94 -17.05
C ARG A 299 14.90 14.70 -15.99
N LYS A 300 14.47 14.25 -14.82
CA LYS A 300 15.37 13.87 -13.74
C LYS A 300 15.94 12.48 -14.03
N GLN A 301 17.16 12.26 -13.55
CA GLN A 301 17.79 10.96 -13.64
C GLN A 301 17.09 9.99 -12.68
N VAL A 302 16.92 8.77 -13.13
CA VAL A 302 16.37 7.66 -12.37
C VAL A 302 17.17 6.43 -12.79
N LEU A 303 17.67 5.66 -11.83
CA LEU A 303 18.53 4.53 -12.14
C LEU A 303 17.71 3.39 -12.75
N TYR A 304 16.59 3.05 -12.12
CA TYR A 304 15.62 2.10 -12.66
C TYR A 304 14.25 2.76 -12.73
N PRO A 305 13.75 3.08 -13.94
CA PRO A 305 12.48 3.78 -14.11
C PRO A 305 11.30 2.87 -13.77
N PHE A 306 10.14 3.47 -13.51
CA PHE A 306 8.88 2.75 -13.38
C PHE A 306 8.65 1.78 -14.55
N GLY A 307 8.19 0.58 -14.23
CA GLY A 307 7.93 -0.48 -15.18
C GLY A 307 9.19 -1.18 -15.70
N TYR A 308 10.39 -0.87 -15.21
CA TYR A 308 11.63 -1.51 -15.67
C TYR A 308 11.82 -2.93 -15.10
N GLY A 309 12.36 -3.83 -15.92
CA GLY A 309 12.78 -5.17 -15.49
C GLY A 309 13.30 -5.99 -16.67
N MET A 310 14.43 -6.65 -16.48
CA MET A 310 15.10 -7.46 -17.48
C MET A 310 14.58 -8.90 -17.51
N SER A 311 14.93 -9.61 -18.59
CA SER A 311 14.69 -11.04 -18.78
C SER A 311 15.99 -11.71 -19.22
N TYR A 312 16.08 -13.04 -19.11
CA TYR A 312 17.16 -13.81 -19.76
C TYR A 312 17.01 -13.89 -21.28
N THR A 313 15.86 -13.45 -21.83
CA THR A 313 15.64 -13.33 -23.27
C THR A 313 15.38 -11.87 -23.66
N SER A 314 15.27 -11.61 -24.95
CA SER A 314 14.87 -10.31 -25.49
C SER A 314 13.53 -10.41 -26.20
N PHE A 315 12.79 -9.30 -26.24
CA PHE A 315 11.52 -9.21 -26.93
C PHE A 315 11.53 -8.08 -27.96
N THR A 316 10.92 -8.34 -29.11
CA THR A 316 10.58 -7.31 -30.08
C THR A 316 9.12 -6.94 -29.87
N ILE A 317 8.86 -5.65 -29.63
CA ILE A 317 7.53 -5.09 -29.40
C ILE A 317 7.15 -4.26 -30.62
N LEU A 318 6.04 -4.62 -31.27
CA LEU A 318 5.59 -3.95 -32.48
C LEU A 318 4.10 -3.57 -32.36
N PRO A 319 3.78 -2.30 -32.03
CA PRO A 319 2.42 -1.79 -32.11
C PRO A 319 1.88 -1.99 -33.54
N LYS A 320 0.74 -2.67 -33.68
CA LYS A 320 0.15 -2.99 -34.99
C LYS A 320 -0.99 -2.06 -35.33
N GLU A 321 -1.87 -1.84 -34.37
CA GLU A 321 -3.14 -1.17 -34.62
C GLU A 321 -3.67 -0.50 -33.35
N MET A 322 -4.26 0.68 -33.55
CA MET A 322 -5.13 1.33 -32.57
C MET A 322 -6.53 1.42 -33.20
N LYS A 323 -7.52 0.84 -32.53
CA LYS A 323 -8.93 0.90 -32.91
C LYS A 323 -9.69 1.77 -31.93
N GLN A 324 -10.68 2.49 -32.44
CA GLN A 324 -11.65 3.20 -31.64
C GLN A 324 -13.03 2.63 -31.92
N GLU A 325 -13.69 2.10 -30.89
CA GLU A 325 -15.06 1.59 -30.96
C GLU A 325 -15.90 2.29 -29.90
N LYS A 326 -16.82 3.18 -30.33
CA LYS A 326 -17.64 4.00 -29.43
C LYS A 326 -16.79 4.79 -28.42
N GLU A 327 -16.90 4.44 -27.14
CA GLU A 327 -16.21 5.07 -26.01
C GLU A 327 -14.97 4.26 -25.55
N GLU A 328 -14.53 3.27 -26.33
CA GLU A 328 -13.35 2.45 -26.01
C GLU A 328 -12.26 2.59 -27.07
N LEU A 329 -11.01 2.50 -26.62
CA LEU A 329 -9.82 2.41 -27.46
C LEU A 329 -9.16 1.06 -27.24
N GLU A 330 -8.88 0.33 -28.32
CA GLU A 330 -8.18 -0.96 -28.30
C GLU A 330 -6.82 -0.81 -28.98
N PHE A 331 -5.76 -1.26 -28.30
CA PHE A 331 -4.39 -1.26 -28.79
C PHE A 331 -3.90 -2.68 -28.99
N ILE A 332 -3.59 -3.05 -30.23
CA ILE A 332 -3.10 -4.37 -30.60
C ILE A 332 -1.58 -4.30 -30.84
N THR A 333 -0.83 -5.11 -30.11
CA THR A 333 0.64 -5.16 -30.19
C THR A 333 1.11 -6.60 -30.39
N GLU A 334 1.97 -6.82 -31.39
CA GLU A 334 2.65 -8.10 -31.56
C GLU A 334 3.92 -8.10 -30.71
N VAL A 335 4.05 -9.09 -29.84
CA VAL A 335 5.25 -9.35 -29.05
C VAL A 335 5.89 -10.63 -29.57
N THR A 336 7.16 -10.54 -29.93
CA THR A 336 7.96 -11.70 -30.37
C THR A 336 9.08 -11.93 -29.38
N ASN A 337 9.24 -13.15 -28.88
CA ASN A 337 10.46 -13.52 -28.17
C ASN A 337 11.59 -13.66 -29.20
N SER A 338 12.49 -12.68 -29.22
CA SER A 338 13.60 -12.57 -30.18
C SER A 338 14.93 -13.11 -29.65
N GLY A 339 14.95 -13.61 -28.41
CA GLY A 339 16.16 -14.19 -27.80
C GLY A 339 16.14 -15.72 -27.79
N ASN A 340 16.98 -16.29 -26.93
CA ASN A 340 17.29 -17.73 -26.91
C ASN A 340 16.64 -18.50 -25.74
N TYR A 341 15.99 -17.82 -24.81
CA TYR A 341 15.31 -18.44 -23.67
C TYR A 341 13.81 -18.24 -23.78
N ALA A 342 13.01 -19.20 -23.29
CA ALA A 342 11.60 -18.96 -23.09
C ALA A 342 11.40 -17.87 -22.02
N GLY A 343 10.40 -17.00 -22.18
CA GLY A 343 10.18 -15.89 -21.25
C GLY A 343 8.79 -15.26 -21.40
N LYS A 344 8.44 -14.41 -20.44
CA LYS A 344 7.24 -13.55 -20.47
C LYS A 344 7.68 -12.08 -20.54
N GLU A 345 6.87 -11.24 -21.18
CA GLU A 345 7.08 -9.79 -21.24
C GLU A 345 5.81 -9.04 -20.86
N THR A 346 5.98 -7.88 -20.22
CA THR A 346 4.89 -6.99 -19.83
C THR A 346 4.86 -5.79 -20.77
N ILE A 347 3.73 -5.60 -21.44
CA ILE A 347 3.46 -4.47 -22.32
C ILE A 347 2.65 -3.42 -21.57
N GLN A 348 3.12 -2.19 -21.60
CA GLN A 348 2.60 -1.05 -20.84
C GLN A 348 2.16 0.05 -21.81
N LEU A 349 0.97 0.60 -21.59
CA LEU A 349 0.34 1.66 -22.39
C LEU A 349 0.34 2.96 -21.59
N TYR A 350 1.03 3.97 -22.13
CA TYR A 350 1.14 5.30 -21.55
C TYR A 350 0.42 6.35 -22.40
N LEU A 351 -0.21 7.31 -21.72
CA LEU A 351 -0.83 8.49 -22.31
C LEU A 351 0.06 9.72 -22.12
N SER A 352 0.22 10.52 -23.18
CA SER A 352 0.78 11.86 -23.14
C SER A 352 -0.21 12.85 -23.76
N CYS A 353 -0.40 14.00 -23.12
CA CYS A 353 -1.36 15.01 -23.54
C CYS A 353 -0.67 16.32 -23.89
N SER A 354 -1.10 16.97 -24.98
CA SER A 354 -0.64 18.31 -25.36
C SER A 354 -1.80 19.17 -25.86
N GLY A 355 -1.69 20.49 -25.70
CA GLY A 355 -2.75 21.43 -26.09
C GLY A 355 -3.95 21.51 -25.14
N THR A 356 -3.95 20.76 -24.04
CA THR A 356 -4.93 20.90 -22.94
C THR A 356 -4.70 22.18 -22.15
N GLU A 357 -5.75 22.76 -21.59
CA GLU A 357 -5.62 23.94 -20.74
C GLU A 357 -4.90 23.58 -19.44
N SER A 358 -5.33 22.49 -18.79
CA SER A 358 -4.68 21.95 -17.60
C SER A 358 -3.33 21.31 -17.94
N GLU A 359 -2.35 21.50 -17.05
CA GLU A 359 -1.08 20.77 -17.12
C GLU A 359 -1.29 19.29 -16.84
N LYS A 360 -0.54 18.43 -17.53
CA LYS A 360 -0.56 16.98 -17.36
C LYS A 360 0.89 16.49 -17.20
N PRO A 361 1.13 15.36 -16.50
CA PRO A 361 2.42 14.68 -16.56
C PRO A 361 2.77 14.32 -18.01
N GLU A 362 4.07 14.21 -18.32
CA GLU A 362 4.52 13.78 -19.64
C GLU A 362 3.93 12.43 -20.04
N LYS A 363 3.81 11.51 -19.06
CA LYS A 363 3.30 10.16 -19.24
C LYS A 363 2.44 9.74 -18.05
N GLU A 364 1.37 9.03 -18.34
CA GLU A 364 0.54 8.33 -17.35
C GLU A 364 0.22 6.91 -17.83
N LEU A 365 0.42 5.90 -16.98
CA LEU A 365 0.01 4.53 -17.25
C LEU A 365 -1.52 4.46 -17.34
N LYS A 366 -2.05 3.91 -18.43
CA LYS A 366 -3.49 3.71 -18.64
C LYS A 366 -3.87 2.24 -18.85
N GLY A 367 -2.90 1.37 -19.11
CA GLY A 367 -3.15 -0.06 -19.29
C GLY A 367 -1.88 -0.87 -19.37
N PHE A 368 -1.99 -2.17 -19.11
CA PHE A 368 -0.91 -3.13 -19.31
C PHE A 368 -1.49 -4.52 -19.57
N ALA A 369 -0.66 -5.38 -20.14
CA ALA A 369 -0.93 -6.81 -20.27
C ALA A 369 0.39 -7.58 -20.36
N LYS A 370 0.38 -8.82 -19.86
CA LYS A 370 1.56 -9.70 -19.85
C LYS A 370 1.38 -10.83 -20.86
N THR A 371 2.46 -11.20 -21.55
CA THR A 371 2.43 -12.34 -22.45
C THR A 371 2.26 -13.64 -21.66
N ARG A 372 1.76 -14.68 -22.33
CA ARG A 372 2.02 -16.05 -21.89
C ARG A 372 3.52 -16.34 -21.98
N LEU A 373 3.95 -17.51 -21.51
CA LEU A 373 5.32 -17.97 -21.75
C LEU A 373 5.54 -18.18 -23.25
N LEU A 374 6.45 -17.42 -23.85
CA LEU A 374 6.81 -17.51 -25.27
C LEU A 374 8.12 -18.26 -25.43
N ALA A 375 8.13 -19.30 -26.25
CA ALA A 375 9.37 -19.94 -26.69
C ALA A 375 10.20 -19.01 -27.61
N PRO A 376 11.51 -19.24 -27.79
CA PRO A 376 12.32 -18.52 -28.77
C PRO A 376 11.67 -18.49 -30.16
N GLY A 377 11.53 -17.29 -30.74
CA GLY A 377 10.88 -17.04 -32.04
C GLY A 377 9.35 -17.03 -32.00
N GLU A 378 8.72 -17.39 -30.87
CA GLU A 378 7.28 -17.40 -30.73
C GLU A 378 6.70 -15.98 -30.60
N LYS A 379 5.45 -15.84 -31.08
CA LYS A 379 4.73 -14.57 -31.11
C LYS A 379 3.41 -14.64 -30.36
N GLN A 380 2.99 -13.51 -29.82
CA GLN A 380 1.65 -13.28 -29.30
C GLN A 380 1.18 -11.88 -29.67
N ASN A 381 -0.06 -11.77 -30.15
CA ASN A 381 -0.76 -10.49 -30.18
C ASN A 381 -1.42 -10.26 -28.83
N ILE A 382 -1.10 -9.12 -28.22
CA ILE A 382 -1.73 -8.65 -26.98
C ILE A 382 -2.67 -7.49 -27.32
N SER A 383 -3.81 -7.46 -26.65
CA SER A 383 -4.78 -6.36 -26.72
C SER A 383 -4.85 -5.66 -25.36
N ILE A 384 -4.75 -4.33 -25.36
CA ILE A 384 -4.99 -3.47 -24.20
C ILE A 384 -6.16 -2.56 -24.55
N ARG A 385 -7.19 -2.55 -23.70
CA ARG A 385 -8.39 -1.71 -23.87
C ARG A 385 -8.49 -0.68 -22.75
N ILE A 386 -8.86 0.53 -23.12
CA ILE A 386 -9.10 1.64 -22.18
C ILE A 386 -10.38 2.38 -22.56
N SER A 387 -11.07 2.93 -21.56
CA SER A 387 -12.22 3.79 -21.79
C SER A 387 -11.77 5.22 -22.10
N MET A 388 -12.51 5.91 -22.97
CA MET A 388 -12.36 7.34 -23.21
C MET A 388 -12.52 8.15 -21.92
N GLN A 389 -13.30 7.65 -20.96
CA GLN A 389 -13.50 8.29 -19.65
C GLN A 389 -12.23 8.27 -18.80
N ASP A 390 -11.36 7.27 -18.95
CA ASP A 390 -10.09 7.14 -18.19
C ASP A 390 -9.03 8.16 -18.64
N LEU A 391 -9.30 8.89 -19.72
CA LEU A 391 -8.44 9.96 -20.25
C LEU A 391 -8.74 11.33 -19.60
N ALA A 392 -9.84 11.45 -18.87
CA ALA A 392 -10.22 12.70 -18.22
C ALA A 392 -9.34 13.02 -17.01
N GLY A 393 -9.10 14.31 -16.78
CA GLY A 393 -8.47 14.81 -15.55
C GLY A 393 -9.45 15.66 -14.74
N TYR A 394 -9.15 15.86 -13.47
CA TYR A 394 -9.97 16.69 -12.59
C TYR A 394 -9.60 18.17 -12.74
N VAL A 395 -10.60 19.00 -13.02
CA VAL A 395 -10.44 20.44 -13.19
C VAL A 395 -11.09 21.15 -12.00
N GLU A 396 -10.27 21.66 -11.07
CA GLU A 396 -10.74 22.24 -9.80
C GLU A 396 -11.63 23.48 -9.97
N THR A 397 -11.44 24.26 -11.04
CA THR A 397 -12.24 25.49 -11.30
C THR A 397 -13.70 25.20 -11.63
N SER A 398 -13.97 24.03 -12.22
CA SER A 398 -15.31 23.58 -12.59
C SER A 398 -15.81 22.41 -11.73
N ALA A 399 -14.99 21.95 -10.78
CA ALA A 399 -15.24 20.76 -9.96
C ALA A 399 -15.70 19.56 -10.79
N SER A 400 -14.99 19.23 -11.87
CA SER A 400 -15.43 18.20 -12.82
C SER A 400 -14.27 17.37 -13.36
N TYR A 401 -14.52 16.10 -13.66
CA TYR A 401 -13.65 15.33 -14.54
C TYR A 401 -13.97 15.71 -15.99
N ILE A 402 -12.97 16.25 -16.68
CA ILE A 402 -13.10 16.77 -18.04
C ILE A 402 -12.11 16.06 -18.95
N LEU A 403 -12.63 15.55 -20.07
CA LEU A 403 -11.84 15.20 -21.24
C LEU A 403 -11.62 16.49 -22.04
N GLU A 404 -10.52 17.17 -21.77
CA GLU A 404 -10.21 18.48 -22.36
C GLU A 404 -9.90 18.35 -23.86
N LYS A 405 -10.23 19.39 -24.63
CA LYS A 405 -9.76 19.53 -26.01
C LYS A 405 -8.23 19.52 -26.01
N GLY A 406 -7.67 18.82 -26.98
CA GLY A 406 -6.24 18.60 -27.01
C GLY A 406 -5.88 17.36 -27.80
N LYS A 407 -4.57 17.18 -27.94
CA LYS A 407 -3.98 16.04 -28.62
C LYS A 407 -3.54 15.01 -27.59
N TYR A 408 -4.06 13.80 -27.73
CA TYR A 408 -3.82 12.66 -26.85
C TYR A 408 -3.00 11.63 -27.61
N GLN A 409 -1.77 11.42 -27.18
CA GLN A 409 -0.82 10.51 -27.81
C GLN A 409 -0.60 9.29 -26.92
N PHE A 410 -0.59 8.12 -27.53
CA PHE A 410 -0.45 6.85 -26.85
C PHE A 410 0.87 6.21 -27.21
N PHE A 411 1.52 5.64 -26.20
CA PHE A 411 2.81 5.01 -26.32
C PHE A 411 2.78 3.62 -25.69
N ILE A 412 3.36 2.65 -26.38
CA ILE A 412 3.48 1.26 -25.93
C ILE A 412 4.94 0.94 -25.67
N GLY A 413 5.22 0.33 -24.54
CA GLY A 413 6.58 0.00 -24.13
C GLY A 413 6.63 -1.15 -23.13
N ASN A 414 7.82 -1.42 -22.62
CA ASN A 414 8.05 -2.36 -21.51
C ASN A 414 8.63 -1.70 -20.27
N SER A 415 8.72 -0.36 -20.25
CA SER A 415 8.99 0.52 -19.10
C SER A 415 8.59 1.95 -19.45
N SER A 416 8.59 2.88 -18.47
CA SER A 416 8.24 4.28 -18.74
C SER A 416 9.25 4.99 -19.66
N ARG A 417 10.48 4.46 -19.77
CA ARG A 417 11.57 5.04 -20.58
C ARG A 417 11.82 4.33 -21.91
N GLU A 418 11.30 3.13 -22.09
CA GLU A 418 11.40 2.38 -23.35
C GLU A 418 10.02 2.24 -23.99
N ILE A 419 9.67 3.24 -24.80
CA ILE A 419 8.33 3.41 -25.38
C ILE A 419 8.36 3.68 -26.89
N ILE A 420 7.28 3.30 -27.56
CA ILE A 420 7.07 3.40 -29.00
C ILE A 420 5.70 4.06 -29.23
N PHE A 421 5.62 5.05 -30.11
CA PHE A 421 4.35 5.67 -30.47
C PHE A 421 3.37 4.64 -31.06
N ALA A 422 2.17 4.54 -30.48
CA ALA A 422 1.15 3.56 -30.84
C ALA A 422 -0.09 4.16 -31.50
N GLY A 423 -0.29 5.47 -31.39
CA GLY A 423 -1.40 6.17 -32.01
C GLY A 423 -1.71 7.49 -31.33
N GLU A 424 -2.65 8.24 -31.90
CA GLU A 424 -3.13 9.48 -31.33
C GLU A 424 -4.60 9.72 -31.65
N ILE A 425 -5.27 10.48 -30.80
CA ILE A 425 -6.59 11.05 -31.06
C ILE A 425 -6.56 12.55 -30.80
N GLN A 426 -7.44 13.26 -31.51
CA GLN A 426 -7.67 14.68 -31.31
C GLN A 426 -9.04 14.89 -30.70
N ILE A 427 -9.07 15.43 -29.48
CA ILE A 427 -10.30 15.91 -28.84
C ILE A 427 -10.52 17.35 -29.30
N ARG A 428 -11.69 17.64 -29.87
CA ARG A 428 -11.99 18.93 -30.53
C ARG A 428 -12.60 19.97 -29.59
N GLU A 429 -13.30 19.51 -28.56
CA GLU A 429 -13.98 20.34 -27.56
C GLU A 429 -13.95 19.63 -26.21
N ASP A 430 -14.15 20.37 -25.13
CA ASP A 430 -14.12 19.82 -23.78
C ASP A 430 -15.40 19.00 -23.52
N TYR A 431 -15.25 17.78 -23.01
CA TYR A 431 -16.36 16.93 -22.60
C TYR A 431 -16.34 16.76 -21.09
N VAL A 432 -17.41 17.15 -20.40
CA VAL A 432 -17.59 16.87 -18.98
C VAL A 432 -17.97 15.40 -18.83
N ILE A 433 -17.07 14.60 -18.28
CA ILE A 433 -17.29 13.17 -18.02
C ILE A 433 -18.08 12.97 -16.73
N LYS A 434 -17.78 13.78 -15.71
CA LYS A 434 -18.46 13.73 -14.42
C LYS A 434 -18.41 15.09 -13.73
N LYS A 435 -19.56 15.59 -13.31
CA LYS A 435 -19.69 16.77 -12.47
C LYS A 435 -19.64 16.37 -10.98
N CYS A 436 -18.72 16.99 -10.26
CA CYS A 436 -18.51 16.85 -8.82
C CYS A 436 -18.80 18.18 -8.11
N VAL A 437 -18.41 18.25 -6.84
CA VAL A 437 -18.30 19.52 -6.12
C VAL A 437 -16.94 19.58 -5.45
N ASN A 438 -16.38 20.79 -5.36
CA ASN A 438 -15.14 21.00 -4.62
C ASN A 438 -15.28 20.50 -3.16
N ARG A 439 -14.44 19.53 -2.80
CA ARG A 439 -14.40 18.85 -1.49
C ARG A 439 -12.94 18.64 -1.09
N LEU A 440 -12.68 18.58 0.22
CA LEU A 440 -11.32 18.43 0.76
C LEU A 440 -10.34 19.49 0.22
N CYS A 441 -10.83 20.70 -0.11
CA CYS A 441 -9.97 21.76 -0.62
C CYS A 441 -8.99 22.24 0.45
N VAL A 442 -7.83 22.73 0.00
CA VAL A 442 -6.89 23.46 0.83
C VAL A 442 -7.60 24.60 1.57
N GLN A 443 -7.34 24.74 2.87
CA GLN A 443 -7.96 25.78 3.68
C GLN A 443 -7.55 27.18 3.19
N ASN A 444 -8.49 28.13 3.23
CA ASN A 444 -8.28 29.50 2.75
C ASN A 444 -7.08 30.19 3.41
N CYS A 445 -6.80 29.89 4.69
CA CYS A 445 -5.66 30.43 5.42
C CYS A 445 -4.30 30.01 4.82
N ASN A 446 -4.25 28.92 4.04
CA ASN A 446 -3.00 28.39 3.48
C ASN A 446 -2.77 28.79 2.02
N VAL A 447 -3.82 29.18 1.29
CA VAL A 447 -3.78 29.37 -0.18
C VAL A 447 -2.67 30.33 -0.62
N GLU A 448 -2.50 31.47 0.06
CA GLU A 448 -1.49 32.48 -0.31
C GLU A 448 -0.05 32.07 -0.03
N HIS A 449 0.13 31.05 0.81
CA HIS A 449 1.44 30.56 1.28
C HIS A 449 1.90 29.32 0.52
N LEU A 450 0.99 28.63 -0.17
CA LEU A 450 1.27 27.35 -0.81
C LEU A 450 1.58 27.49 -2.30
N GLN A 451 2.63 26.78 -2.70
CA GLN A 451 3.00 26.56 -4.09
C GLN A 451 3.21 25.08 -4.35
N VAL A 452 2.83 24.65 -5.54
CA VAL A 452 3.02 23.28 -6.02
C VAL A 452 3.86 23.28 -7.29
N LEU A 453 4.46 22.14 -7.63
CA LEU A 453 5.23 21.95 -8.86
C LEU A 453 4.36 22.23 -10.10
N SER A 454 5.00 22.80 -11.11
CA SER A 454 4.40 23.08 -12.41
C SER A 454 5.43 22.81 -13.50
N ALA A 455 5.03 22.04 -14.52
CA ALA A 455 5.87 21.80 -15.69
C ALA A 455 6.03 23.07 -16.56
N ARG A 456 5.06 23.99 -16.51
CA ARG A 456 5.08 25.26 -17.25
C ARG A 456 5.82 26.38 -16.54
N GLU A 457 5.63 26.50 -15.22
CA GLU A 457 6.07 27.66 -14.42
C GLU A 457 7.18 27.31 -13.41
N GLY A 458 7.56 26.03 -13.29
CA GLY A 458 8.43 25.52 -12.23
C GLY A 458 7.67 25.34 -10.91
N ARG A 459 7.06 26.41 -10.41
CA ARG A 459 6.10 26.39 -9.29
C ARG A 459 4.92 27.30 -9.58
N LYS A 460 3.72 26.88 -9.18
CA LYS A 460 2.49 27.66 -9.28
C LYS A 460 1.82 27.81 -7.91
N LYS A 461 1.17 28.95 -7.68
CA LYS A 461 0.37 29.17 -6.47
C LYS A 461 -0.88 28.28 -6.48
N VAL A 462 -1.22 27.74 -5.31
CA VAL A 462 -2.52 27.09 -5.09
C VAL A 462 -3.63 28.16 -5.19
N ARG A 463 -4.80 27.77 -5.69
CA ARG A 463 -5.96 28.66 -5.82
C ARG A 463 -7.02 28.31 -4.78
N MET A 464 -7.78 29.31 -4.37
CA MET A 464 -8.94 29.10 -3.51
C MET A 464 -10.10 28.54 -4.33
N HIS A 465 -10.75 27.50 -3.81
CA HIS A 465 -11.94 26.90 -4.39
C HIS A 465 -13.07 26.88 -3.36
N GLU A 466 -14.23 27.44 -3.71
CA GLU A 466 -15.38 27.48 -2.80
C GLU A 466 -16.15 26.16 -2.80
N LYS A 467 -16.50 25.67 -1.62
CA LYS A 467 -17.43 24.55 -1.46
C LYS A 467 -18.85 25.00 -1.81
N LYS A 468 -19.20 24.95 -3.09
CA LYS A 468 -20.56 25.30 -3.54
C LYS A 468 -21.58 24.25 -3.10
N LYS A 469 -22.86 24.63 -3.02
CA LYS A 469 -23.99 23.72 -2.76
C LYS A 469 -24.58 23.12 -4.06
N GLU A 470 -23.80 23.05 -5.13
CA GLU A 470 -24.27 22.52 -6.42
C GLU A 470 -24.57 21.01 -6.35
N GLU A 471 -25.45 20.52 -7.22
CA GLU A 471 -25.74 19.08 -7.34
C GLU A 471 -24.57 18.35 -8.05
N THR A 472 -24.24 17.15 -7.58
CA THR A 472 -23.30 16.19 -8.20
C THR A 472 -24.05 15.28 -9.18
N ASP A 473 -23.32 14.53 -10.02
CA ASP A 473 -23.90 13.46 -10.86
C ASP A 473 -24.21 12.16 -10.08
N GLY A 474 -23.96 12.12 -8.77
CA GLY A 474 -24.26 10.96 -7.94
C GLY A 474 -25.71 10.91 -7.45
N LEU A 475 -26.04 9.87 -6.69
CA LEU A 475 -27.39 9.65 -6.19
C LEU A 475 -27.84 10.78 -5.25
N LYS A 476 -29.10 11.19 -5.35
CA LYS A 476 -29.73 12.17 -4.44
C LYS A 476 -29.99 11.55 -3.07
N GLU A 477 -30.15 12.38 -2.03
CA GLU A 477 -30.37 11.91 -0.66
C GLU A 477 -31.56 10.95 -0.53
N GLN A 478 -32.66 11.24 -1.24
CA GLN A 478 -33.85 10.37 -1.22
C GLN A 478 -33.59 9.01 -1.87
N GLU A 479 -32.83 8.96 -2.97
CA GLU A 479 -32.49 7.70 -3.65
C GLU A 479 -31.62 6.83 -2.75
N ARG A 480 -30.64 7.43 -2.05
CA ARG A 480 -29.82 6.72 -1.06
C ARG A 480 -30.63 6.25 0.14
N TYR A 481 -31.61 7.03 0.59
CA TYR A 481 -32.52 6.61 1.66
C TYR A 481 -33.39 5.43 1.21
N ASP A 482 -33.83 5.44 -0.04
CA ASP A 482 -34.69 4.40 -0.60
C ASP A 482 -33.95 3.05 -0.70
N LEU A 483 -32.63 3.05 -0.93
CA LEU A 483 -31.79 1.84 -0.89
C LEU A 483 -31.77 1.16 0.48
N LEU A 484 -31.89 1.93 1.56
CA LEU A 484 -31.82 1.46 2.95
C LEU A 484 -33.19 1.50 3.65
N ARG A 485 -34.29 1.65 2.91
CA ARG A 485 -35.60 1.97 3.47
C ARG A 485 -36.05 0.95 4.52
N ASP A 486 -35.88 -0.33 4.23
CA ASP A 486 -36.34 -1.42 5.10
C ASP A 486 -35.48 -1.49 6.37
N GLU A 487 -34.17 -1.34 6.24
CA GLU A 487 -33.23 -1.26 7.37
C GLU A 487 -33.49 -0.04 8.22
N MET A 488 -33.74 1.11 7.60
CA MET A 488 -34.11 2.36 8.28
C MET A 488 -35.42 2.20 9.08
N GLU A 489 -36.41 1.46 8.57
CA GLU A 489 -37.64 1.19 9.30
C GLU A 489 -37.40 0.25 10.49
N GLN A 490 -36.54 -0.76 10.33
CA GLN A 490 -36.17 -1.70 11.40
C GLN A 490 -35.50 -0.98 12.60
N VAL A 491 -34.58 -0.05 12.34
CA VAL A 491 -33.80 0.62 13.41
C VAL A 491 -34.55 1.75 14.14
N LYS A 492 -35.69 2.21 13.62
CA LYS A 492 -36.54 3.22 14.30
C LYS A 492 -37.02 2.77 15.68
N ASN A 493 -37.15 1.47 15.88
CA ASN A 493 -37.60 0.89 17.14
C ASN A 493 -36.49 0.72 18.18
N PHE A 494 -35.24 1.05 17.84
CA PHE A 494 -34.11 0.91 18.76
C PHE A 494 -34.00 2.13 19.67
N SER A 495 -33.48 1.97 20.88
CA SER A 495 -33.14 3.11 21.74
C SER A 495 -31.88 3.83 21.23
N ILE A 496 -31.62 5.04 21.72
CA ILE A 496 -30.39 5.78 21.37
C ILE A 496 -29.15 5.02 21.86
N GLU A 497 -29.22 4.42 23.04
CA GLU A 497 -28.16 3.59 23.62
C GLU A 497 -27.89 2.35 22.77
N GLN A 498 -28.96 1.71 22.26
CA GLN A 498 -28.81 0.56 21.36
C GLN A 498 -28.11 0.95 20.06
N LEU A 499 -28.50 2.06 19.45
CA LEU A 499 -27.87 2.52 18.21
C LEU A 499 -26.42 2.93 18.43
N ALA A 500 -26.14 3.68 19.50
CA ALA A 500 -24.78 4.06 19.84
C ALA A 500 -23.90 2.84 20.11
N ALA A 501 -24.44 1.80 20.77
CA ALA A 501 -23.73 0.55 21.01
C ALA A 501 -23.49 -0.29 19.75
N LEU A 502 -24.20 -0.01 18.65
CA LEU A 502 -24.03 -0.66 17.34
C LEU A 502 -23.09 0.11 16.39
N CYS A 503 -22.81 1.38 16.66
CA CYS A 503 -21.89 2.23 15.86
C CYS A 503 -20.41 2.11 16.28
N VAL A 504 -20.04 1.06 17.02
CA VAL A 504 -18.69 0.88 17.55
C VAL A 504 -18.31 -0.59 17.45
N GLY A 505 -17.02 -0.94 17.41
CA GLY A 505 -16.58 -2.34 17.60
C GLY A 505 -16.94 -2.90 18.98
N TYR A 506 -17.14 -4.20 19.09
CA TYR A 506 -17.44 -4.84 20.37
C TYR A 506 -16.19 -5.06 21.20
N GLY A 507 -16.10 -4.47 22.39
CA GLY A 507 -14.92 -4.53 23.23
C GLY A 507 -14.92 -3.35 24.20
N PRO A 508 -13.91 -3.16 25.03
CA PRO A 508 -13.96 -2.15 26.10
C PRO A 508 -13.56 -0.72 25.65
N GLY A 509 -13.43 -0.46 24.35
CA GLY A 509 -13.09 0.87 23.81
C GLY A 509 -11.59 1.12 23.70
N ILE A 510 -10.80 0.14 24.13
CA ILE A 510 -9.36 0.15 24.10
C ILE A 510 -8.94 -0.97 23.14
N PRO A 511 -8.09 -0.70 22.14
CA PRO A 511 -7.59 -1.71 21.23
C PRO A 511 -6.92 -2.84 21.98
N PHE A 512 -7.28 -4.05 21.57
CA PHE A 512 -6.74 -5.30 22.11
C PHE A 512 -6.95 -5.49 23.61
N ALA A 513 -7.96 -4.89 24.21
CA ALA A 513 -8.22 -5.04 25.64
C ALA A 513 -8.73 -6.42 26.08
N ALA A 514 -8.74 -7.41 25.16
CA ALA A 514 -8.58 -8.82 25.51
C ALA A 514 -7.37 -9.09 26.43
N PHE A 515 -6.42 -8.16 26.50
CA PHE A 515 -5.16 -8.26 27.25
C PHE A 515 -5.09 -7.35 28.49
N SER A 516 -6.18 -6.66 28.83
CA SER A 516 -6.29 -5.92 30.09
C SER A 516 -6.50 -6.89 31.26
N LYS A 517 -5.67 -6.78 32.31
CA LYS A 517 -5.91 -7.47 33.62
C LYS A 517 -7.10 -6.88 34.39
N GLN A 518 -7.62 -5.73 33.97
CA GLN A 518 -8.85 -5.16 34.52
C GLN A 518 -10.04 -5.68 33.72
N GLU A 519 -11.01 -6.28 34.41
CA GLU A 519 -12.34 -6.57 33.87
C GLU A 519 -13.05 -5.26 33.54
N GLN A 520 -12.79 -4.73 32.34
CA GLN A 520 -13.56 -3.62 31.79
C GLN A 520 -14.78 -4.18 31.03
N PRO A 521 -15.95 -3.53 31.14
CA PRO A 521 -17.13 -3.99 30.44
C PRO A 521 -16.94 -3.88 28.92
N GLU A 522 -17.45 -4.88 28.20
CA GLU A 522 -17.34 -5.00 26.74
C GLU A 522 -18.34 -4.11 26.00
N THR A 523 -19.33 -3.61 26.73
CA THR A 523 -20.39 -2.73 26.23
C THR A 523 -21.07 -2.02 27.41
N ILE A 524 -21.95 -1.08 27.11
CA ILE A 524 -22.80 -0.45 28.13
C ILE A 524 -23.96 -1.38 28.54
N LEU A 525 -24.51 -1.15 29.73
CA LEU A 525 -25.61 -1.95 30.27
C LEU A 525 -26.96 -1.24 30.08
N ASP A 526 -28.03 -2.02 29.95
CA ASP A 526 -29.40 -1.53 30.02
C ASP A 526 -29.81 -1.13 31.45
N GLY A 527 -31.03 -0.61 31.60
CA GLY A 527 -31.59 -0.23 32.91
C GLY A 527 -31.81 -1.40 33.89
N GLN A 528 -31.59 -2.64 33.46
CA GLN A 528 -31.70 -3.87 34.24
C GLN A 528 -30.32 -4.48 34.56
N GLY A 529 -29.23 -3.88 34.06
CA GLY A 529 -27.86 -4.33 34.25
C GLY A 529 -27.38 -5.38 33.24
N ASN A 530 -28.13 -5.65 32.16
CA ASN A 530 -27.71 -6.59 31.12
C ASN A 530 -26.85 -5.88 30.05
N PRO A 531 -25.85 -6.55 29.46
CA PRO A 531 -25.10 -6.02 28.32
C PRO A 531 -26.01 -5.70 27.13
N LEU A 532 -25.91 -4.51 26.54
CA LEU A 532 -26.72 -4.14 25.37
C LEU A 532 -26.31 -4.90 24.10
N THR A 533 -25.03 -5.20 23.96
CA THR A 533 -24.47 -5.92 22.81
C THR A 533 -23.61 -7.08 23.28
N LYS A 534 -23.34 -8.02 22.39
CA LYS A 534 -22.42 -9.15 22.64
C LYS A 534 -21.56 -9.44 21.42
N ASN A 535 -20.59 -10.33 21.59
CA ASN A 535 -19.96 -11.05 20.49
C ASN A 535 -20.65 -12.40 20.35
N ASP A 536 -21.23 -12.68 19.18
CA ASP A 536 -21.79 -14.00 18.86
C ASP A 536 -21.05 -14.70 17.71
N HIS A 537 -19.96 -14.12 17.22
CA HIS A 537 -19.10 -14.73 16.21
C HIS A 537 -18.27 -15.87 16.84
N PRO A 538 -18.22 -17.07 16.23
CA PRO A 538 -17.69 -18.28 16.88
C PRO A 538 -16.21 -18.23 17.24
N VAL A 539 -15.41 -17.48 16.48
CA VAL A 539 -13.95 -17.35 16.68
C VAL A 539 -13.48 -15.90 16.80
N GLY A 540 -14.42 -14.96 16.75
CA GLY A 540 -14.12 -13.54 16.70
C GLY A 540 -13.65 -13.05 18.06
N ALA A 541 -12.70 -12.11 18.08
CA ALA A 541 -12.15 -11.57 19.32
C ALA A 541 -12.69 -10.16 19.60
N LYS A 542 -12.79 -9.82 20.90
CA LYS A 542 -13.14 -8.46 21.34
C LYS A 542 -12.18 -7.43 20.73
N GLY A 543 -12.74 -6.32 20.27
CA GLY A 543 -12.06 -5.25 19.55
C GLY A 543 -12.04 -5.49 18.03
N TYR A 544 -12.16 -6.73 17.57
CA TYR A 544 -12.08 -7.11 16.16
C TYR A 544 -13.38 -7.64 15.60
N VAL A 545 -14.49 -7.43 16.31
CA VAL A 545 -15.81 -7.81 15.83
C VAL A 545 -16.76 -6.63 15.92
N SER A 546 -17.70 -6.56 14.99
CA SER A 546 -18.86 -5.69 15.17
C SER A 546 -19.75 -6.24 16.30
N PRO A 547 -20.49 -5.38 17.01
CA PRO A 547 -21.40 -5.78 18.08
C PRO A 547 -22.63 -6.48 17.53
N ALA A 548 -23.07 -7.52 18.23
CA ALA A 548 -24.28 -8.27 17.93
C ALA A 548 -25.44 -7.89 18.86
N MET A 549 -26.65 -7.93 18.28
CA MET A 549 -27.95 -7.98 18.95
C MET A 549 -28.79 -9.05 18.24
N PRO A 550 -28.56 -10.36 18.50
CA PRO A 550 -29.17 -11.43 17.71
C PRO A 550 -30.70 -11.49 17.81
N GLU A 551 -31.28 -11.04 18.93
CA GLU A 551 -32.72 -10.88 19.09
C GLU A 551 -33.31 -9.81 18.16
N LYS A 552 -32.46 -8.99 17.54
CA LYS A 552 -32.80 -8.00 16.51
C LYS A 552 -32.31 -8.39 15.11
N GLY A 553 -31.72 -9.59 14.95
CA GLY A 553 -31.14 -10.06 13.68
C GLY A 553 -29.81 -9.41 13.33
N ILE A 554 -29.07 -8.90 14.33
CA ILE A 554 -27.73 -8.32 14.11
C ILE A 554 -26.70 -9.27 14.69
N HIS A 555 -25.82 -9.78 13.81
CA HIS A 555 -24.76 -10.72 14.14
C HIS A 555 -23.38 -10.05 14.01
N SER A 556 -22.41 -10.54 14.78
CA SER A 556 -21.04 -10.05 14.77
C SER A 556 -20.33 -10.42 13.48
N ILE A 557 -19.65 -9.44 12.89
CA ILE A 557 -18.71 -9.59 11.77
C ILE A 557 -17.31 -9.63 12.35
N PHE A 558 -16.51 -10.63 11.98
CA PHE A 558 -15.11 -10.72 12.37
C PHE A 558 -14.16 -10.11 11.34
N TYR A 559 -13.41 -9.09 11.79
CA TYR A 559 -12.35 -8.42 11.06
C TYR A 559 -11.00 -9.04 11.38
N LYS A 560 -10.16 -9.26 10.37
CA LYS A 560 -8.82 -9.80 10.59
C LYS A 560 -7.77 -9.19 9.65
N ASP A 561 -6.64 -8.80 10.22
CA ASP A 561 -5.41 -8.49 9.47
C ASP A 561 -4.73 -9.77 8.90
N GLY A 562 -3.83 -9.67 7.91
CA GLY A 562 -3.31 -8.45 7.26
C GLY A 562 -3.02 -8.66 5.78
N PRO A 563 -2.51 -7.64 5.05
CA PRO A 563 -2.30 -7.72 3.60
C PRO A 563 -1.41 -8.87 3.12
N ALA A 564 -0.53 -9.42 3.96
CA ALA A 564 0.27 -10.61 3.68
C ALA A 564 -0.44 -11.95 4.03
N GLY A 565 -1.77 -11.93 4.10
CA GLY A 565 -2.65 -13.06 4.39
C GLY A 565 -3.12 -13.12 5.85
N VAL A 566 -4.00 -14.08 6.15
CA VAL A 566 -4.64 -14.20 7.47
C VAL A 566 -3.91 -15.15 8.43
N GLY A 567 -2.63 -15.47 8.15
CA GLY A 567 -1.72 -16.18 9.03
C GLY A 567 -1.76 -17.72 8.96
N THR A 568 -2.10 -18.30 7.81
CA THR A 568 -1.85 -19.73 7.49
C THR A 568 -0.48 -19.97 6.85
N GLY A 569 0.15 -18.89 6.37
CA GLY A 569 1.48 -18.80 5.79
C GLY A 569 1.84 -17.31 5.65
N ALA A 570 3.05 -17.00 5.18
CA ALA A 570 3.48 -15.62 4.97
C ALA A 570 3.55 -15.32 3.48
N TRP A 571 2.57 -14.63 2.90
CA TRP A 571 2.55 -14.25 1.48
C TRP A 571 3.55 -13.12 1.17
N PRO A 572 3.99 -12.96 -0.09
CA PRO A 572 4.78 -11.81 -0.52
C PRO A 572 4.02 -10.50 -0.26
N THR A 573 4.76 -9.44 0.00
CA THR A 573 4.14 -8.15 0.31
C THR A 573 3.61 -7.44 -0.94
N ALA A 574 2.69 -6.48 -0.75
CA ALA A 574 2.03 -5.77 -1.85
C ALA A 574 3.02 -5.11 -2.83
N MET A 575 4.13 -4.57 -2.30
CA MET A 575 5.20 -3.96 -3.09
C MET A 575 5.87 -4.94 -4.04
N LEU A 576 5.99 -6.22 -3.66
CA LEU A 576 6.54 -7.25 -4.53
C LEU A 576 5.48 -7.80 -5.48
N ILE A 577 4.27 -8.09 -5.01
CA ILE A 577 3.22 -8.66 -5.89
C ILE A 577 2.82 -7.71 -7.02
N SER A 578 2.86 -6.39 -6.80
CA SER A 578 2.59 -5.41 -7.86
C SER A 578 3.60 -5.49 -9.00
N CYS A 579 4.82 -5.95 -8.74
CA CYS A 579 5.84 -6.14 -9.77
C CYS A 579 5.52 -7.27 -10.76
N ALA A 580 4.51 -8.12 -10.48
CA ALA A 580 4.11 -9.18 -11.40
C ALA A 580 3.44 -8.64 -12.69
N PHE A 581 2.74 -7.50 -12.62
CA PHE A 581 1.91 -6.96 -13.71
C PHE A 581 1.01 -8.03 -14.36
N ASN A 582 0.39 -8.89 -13.55
CA ASN A 582 -0.37 -10.05 -13.99
C ASN A 582 -1.70 -10.11 -13.23
N LYS A 583 -2.78 -9.72 -13.92
CA LYS A 583 -4.12 -9.56 -13.32
C LYS A 583 -4.67 -10.89 -12.84
N GLU A 584 -4.46 -11.94 -13.64
CA GLU A 584 -4.92 -13.29 -13.37
C GLU A 584 -4.25 -13.89 -12.13
N LEU A 585 -2.95 -13.62 -11.93
CA LEU A 585 -2.23 -14.04 -10.71
C LEU A 585 -2.69 -13.29 -9.47
N TRP A 586 -3.02 -12.00 -9.59
CA TRP A 586 -3.54 -11.22 -8.46
C TRP A 586 -4.94 -11.69 -8.06
N GLU A 587 -5.81 -12.03 -9.02
CA GLU A 587 -7.11 -12.63 -8.74
C GLU A 587 -6.95 -14.02 -8.09
N ALA A 588 -6.04 -14.86 -8.62
CA ALA A 588 -5.76 -16.17 -8.04
C ALA A 588 -5.18 -16.08 -6.61
N PHE A 589 -4.36 -15.05 -6.32
CA PHE A 589 -3.90 -14.74 -4.97
C PHE A 589 -5.07 -14.36 -4.05
N GLY A 590 -5.95 -13.46 -4.49
CA GLY A 590 -7.16 -13.10 -3.75
C GLY A 590 -8.04 -14.31 -3.42
N ASN A 591 -8.25 -15.20 -4.39
CA ASN A 591 -8.97 -16.45 -4.20
C ASN A 591 -8.28 -17.38 -3.18
N ALA A 592 -6.95 -17.48 -3.22
CA ALA A 592 -6.22 -18.27 -2.24
C ALA A 592 -6.41 -17.72 -0.81
N VAL A 593 -6.35 -16.39 -0.63
CA VAL A 593 -6.58 -15.75 0.67
C VAL A 593 -8.04 -15.88 1.12
N GLY A 594 -9.02 -15.75 0.22
CA GLY A 594 -10.43 -15.99 0.55
C GLY A 594 -10.67 -17.40 1.12
N ALA A 595 -10.03 -18.42 0.56
CA ALA A 595 -10.06 -19.77 1.11
C ALA A 595 -9.36 -19.90 2.47
N GLU A 596 -8.35 -19.08 2.77
CA GLU A 596 -7.73 -19.01 4.10
C GLU A 596 -8.64 -18.34 5.12
N CYS A 597 -9.34 -17.27 4.71
CA CYS A 597 -10.34 -16.58 5.52
C CYS A 597 -11.47 -17.52 5.92
N GLU A 598 -12.04 -18.30 4.99
CA GLU A 598 -13.08 -19.29 5.31
C GLU A 598 -12.61 -20.31 6.36
N LYS A 599 -11.39 -20.86 6.21
CA LYS A 599 -10.82 -21.81 7.17
C LYS A 599 -10.66 -21.23 8.58
N LYS A 600 -10.44 -19.92 8.67
CA LYS A 600 -10.31 -19.18 9.92
C LYS A 600 -11.61 -18.51 10.37
N ALA A 601 -12.72 -18.76 9.66
CA ALA A 601 -14.00 -18.10 9.84
C ALA A 601 -13.85 -16.56 9.92
N VAL A 602 -13.09 -15.96 9.01
CA VAL A 602 -12.95 -14.51 8.89
C VAL A 602 -14.01 -14.00 7.91
N ASP A 603 -14.83 -13.03 8.35
CA ASP A 603 -15.84 -12.42 7.49
C ASP A 603 -15.26 -11.28 6.65
N VAL A 604 -14.39 -10.46 7.26
CA VAL A 604 -13.79 -9.27 6.62
C VAL A 604 -12.27 -9.29 6.76
N TRP A 605 -11.59 -9.35 5.62
CA TRP A 605 -10.14 -9.22 5.55
C TRP A 605 -9.72 -7.74 5.47
N LEU A 606 -8.88 -7.28 6.40
CA LEU A 606 -8.38 -5.89 6.49
C LEU A 606 -7.27 -5.61 5.48
N ALA A 607 -7.64 -5.71 4.20
CA ALA A 607 -6.81 -5.54 3.02
C ALA A 607 -7.75 -5.22 1.83
N PRO A 608 -7.23 -4.87 0.64
CA PRO A 608 -5.86 -4.48 0.35
C PRO A 608 -5.50 -3.09 0.92
N ALA A 609 -4.21 -2.88 1.21
CA ALA A 609 -3.71 -1.56 1.59
C ALA A 609 -3.26 -0.79 0.33
N VAL A 610 -3.85 0.36 0.04
CA VAL A 610 -3.81 1.02 -1.28
C VAL A 610 -3.33 2.48 -1.25
N ASN A 611 -2.72 2.92 -0.15
CA ASN A 611 -1.97 4.18 -0.15
C ASN A 611 -0.81 4.10 -1.17
N LEU A 612 -0.35 5.25 -1.66
CA LEU A 612 0.69 5.29 -2.69
C LEU A 612 2.08 5.33 -2.08
N HIS A 613 3.08 4.83 -2.80
CA HIS A 613 4.49 5.03 -2.46
C HIS A 613 4.91 6.50 -2.70
N ARG A 614 4.47 7.41 -1.83
CA ARG A 614 4.76 8.86 -1.97
C ARG A 614 6.24 9.18 -1.78
N ASN A 615 6.85 8.56 -0.78
CA ASN A 615 8.24 8.78 -0.40
C ASN A 615 8.90 7.42 -0.09
N PRO A 616 10.16 7.20 -0.49
CA PRO A 616 10.85 5.93 -0.24
C PRO A 616 11.00 5.58 1.25
N LEU A 617 10.95 6.56 2.14
CA LEU A 617 11.09 6.37 3.58
C LEU A 617 9.79 6.00 4.31
N CYS A 618 8.64 5.95 3.62
CA CYS A 618 7.41 5.52 4.28
C CYS A 618 7.55 4.10 4.82
N GLY A 619 7.35 3.93 6.13
CA GLY A 619 7.57 2.67 6.85
C GLY A 619 6.70 1.51 6.37
N ARG A 620 5.53 1.81 5.80
CA ARG A 620 4.55 0.83 5.32
C ARG A 620 4.53 0.65 3.80
N ASN A 621 5.52 1.18 3.08
CA ASN A 621 5.61 0.95 1.63
C ASN A 621 5.55 -0.54 1.26
N PHE A 622 6.10 -1.45 2.07
CA PHE A 622 6.08 -2.88 1.78
C PHE A 622 4.66 -3.43 1.57
N GLU A 623 3.66 -2.96 2.32
CA GLU A 623 2.27 -3.43 2.23
C GLU A 623 1.39 -2.60 1.28
N TYR A 624 1.95 -1.58 0.64
CA TYR A 624 1.34 -0.82 -0.44
C TYR A 624 1.88 -1.27 -1.81
N PHE A 625 1.15 -1.00 -2.89
CA PHE A 625 1.47 -1.57 -4.21
C PHE A 625 2.50 -0.76 -5.01
N SER A 626 2.28 0.55 -5.19
CA SER A 626 2.96 1.31 -6.24
C SER A 626 2.92 2.82 -5.97
N GLU A 627 3.79 3.57 -6.64
CA GLU A 627 3.67 5.03 -6.79
C GLU A 627 2.55 5.45 -7.76
N ASP A 628 2.08 4.53 -8.61
CA ASP A 628 1.06 4.80 -9.64
C ASP A 628 -0.36 4.43 -9.14
N PRO A 629 -1.33 5.36 -9.23
CA PRO A 629 -2.69 5.12 -8.77
C PRO A 629 -3.46 4.11 -9.62
N TYR A 630 -3.20 4.04 -10.94
CA TYR A 630 -3.88 3.08 -11.81
C TYR A 630 -3.39 1.66 -11.52
N LEU A 631 -2.07 1.44 -11.44
CA LEU A 631 -1.52 0.13 -11.10
C LEU A 631 -2.00 -0.32 -9.72
N THR A 632 -1.94 0.57 -8.72
CA THR A 632 -2.44 0.30 -7.35
C THR A 632 -3.92 -0.11 -7.38
N GLY A 633 -4.76 0.65 -8.08
CA GLY A 633 -6.19 0.36 -8.20
C GLY A 633 -6.47 -0.97 -8.90
N ILE A 634 -5.78 -1.28 -10.01
CA ILE A 634 -5.98 -2.56 -10.71
C ILE A 634 -5.53 -3.74 -9.84
N CYS A 635 -4.37 -3.67 -9.18
CA CYS A 635 -3.94 -4.69 -8.22
C CYS A 635 -5.03 -4.96 -7.19
N ALA A 636 -5.50 -3.90 -6.53
CA ALA A 636 -6.50 -3.97 -5.48
C ALA A 636 -7.83 -4.55 -6.00
N VAL A 637 -8.29 -4.14 -7.18
CA VAL A 637 -9.53 -4.63 -7.80
C VAL A 637 -9.43 -6.13 -8.10
N GLN A 638 -8.34 -6.61 -8.72
CA GLN A 638 -8.21 -8.04 -9.06
C GLN A 638 -8.13 -8.92 -7.81
N ILE A 639 -7.34 -8.51 -6.81
CA ILE A 639 -7.26 -9.22 -5.52
C ILE A 639 -8.64 -9.27 -4.86
N THR A 640 -9.34 -8.14 -4.83
CA THR A 640 -10.69 -8.04 -4.25
C THR A 640 -11.68 -8.96 -4.94
N LYS A 641 -11.67 -9.01 -6.29
CA LYS A 641 -12.48 -9.95 -7.06
C LYS A 641 -12.17 -11.39 -6.67
N GLY A 642 -10.90 -11.77 -6.66
CA GLY A 642 -10.46 -13.10 -6.22
C GLY A 642 -11.02 -13.50 -4.85
N VAL A 643 -10.98 -12.59 -3.87
CA VAL A 643 -11.51 -12.84 -2.52
C VAL A 643 -13.04 -12.97 -2.52
N GLN A 644 -13.75 -11.96 -3.04
CA GLN A 644 -15.20 -11.85 -2.83
C GLN A 644 -16.01 -12.63 -3.88
N GLU A 645 -15.39 -13.08 -4.97
CA GLU A 645 -16.08 -13.81 -6.04
C GLU A 645 -16.41 -15.25 -5.71
N ASN A 646 -15.47 -15.93 -5.05
CA ASN A 646 -15.55 -17.36 -4.80
C ASN A 646 -15.76 -17.70 -3.32
N HIS A 647 -15.77 -16.70 -2.44
CA HIS A 647 -15.84 -16.88 -0.99
C HIS A 647 -16.88 -15.94 -0.36
N PRO A 648 -17.56 -16.36 0.73
CA PRO A 648 -18.45 -15.51 1.52
C PRO A 648 -17.65 -14.55 2.43
N VAL A 649 -16.56 -14.00 1.89
CA VAL A 649 -15.62 -13.12 2.58
C VAL A 649 -15.71 -11.75 1.91
N ARG A 650 -15.51 -10.69 2.68
CA ARG A 650 -15.40 -9.32 2.16
C ARG A 650 -14.01 -8.77 2.45
N VAL A 651 -13.63 -7.77 1.67
CA VAL A 651 -12.40 -7.00 1.89
C VAL A 651 -12.72 -5.65 2.52
N CYS A 652 -11.76 -5.07 3.22
CA CYS A 652 -11.84 -3.72 3.78
C CYS A 652 -10.58 -2.94 3.35
N PRO A 653 -10.62 -2.24 2.20
CA PRO A 653 -9.47 -1.50 1.71
C PRO A 653 -9.08 -0.37 2.66
N LYS A 654 -7.77 -0.15 2.81
CA LYS A 654 -7.19 0.78 3.78
C LYS A 654 -5.96 1.54 3.24
N HIS A 655 -5.58 2.69 3.78
CA HIS A 655 -6.26 3.49 4.78
C HIS A 655 -6.81 4.73 4.09
N PHE A 656 -8.13 4.94 4.17
CA PHE A 656 -8.89 5.96 3.46
C PHE A 656 -8.85 7.29 4.25
N ALA A 657 -7.99 8.25 3.93
CA ALA A 657 -7.08 8.32 2.79
C ALA A 657 -5.78 9.04 3.19
N VAL A 658 -4.81 9.09 2.27
CA VAL A 658 -3.63 9.97 2.39
C VAL A 658 -2.76 9.65 3.63
N ASN A 659 -2.52 8.35 3.89
CA ASN A 659 -1.68 7.85 4.99
C ASN A 659 -0.32 7.37 4.46
N GLU A 660 0.43 8.25 3.80
CA GLU A 660 1.73 7.95 3.21
C GLU A 660 2.93 8.29 4.12
N GLN A 661 2.68 8.63 5.40
CA GLN A 661 3.70 8.88 6.42
C GLN A 661 3.27 8.25 7.75
N GLU A 662 4.15 7.48 8.39
CA GLU A 662 3.85 6.82 9.66
C GLU A 662 4.23 7.65 10.88
N THR A 663 5.25 8.50 10.73
CA THR A 663 5.70 9.39 11.79
C THR A 663 4.63 10.42 12.15
N TYR A 664 4.13 10.27 13.38
CA TYR A 664 3.01 11.03 13.98
C TYR A 664 1.67 10.92 13.24
N ARG A 665 1.42 9.83 12.50
CA ARG A 665 0.13 9.59 11.82
C ARG A 665 -1.11 9.71 12.74
N ARG A 666 -0.96 9.44 14.04
CA ARG A 666 -1.98 9.60 15.09
C ARG A 666 -1.56 10.54 16.24
N GLY A 667 -0.52 11.34 16.01
CA GLY A 667 0.04 12.28 16.99
C GLY A 667 0.67 11.61 18.21
N SER A 668 0.73 12.34 19.33
CA SER A 668 1.14 11.83 20.64
C SER A 668 0.52 12.66 21.76
N ALA A 669 -0.45 12.13 22.49
CA ALA A 669 -1.02 12.81 23.65
C ALA A 669 0.01 13.00 24.76
N LYS A 670 0.90 12.02 24.96
CA LYS A 670 2.01 12.07 25.93
C LYS A 670 2.94 13.27 25.68
N LYS A 671 3.35 13.49 24.42
CA LYS A 671 4.18 14.65 24.04
C LYS A 671 3.37 15.92 23.78
N ARG A 672 2.04 15.80 23.70
CA ARG A 672 1.09 16.81 23.20
C ARG A 672 1.40 17.23 21.76
N TYR A 673 1.73 16.27 20.91
CA TYR A 673 1.89 16.48 19.47
C TYR A 673 0.59 16.12 18.77
N ASP A 674 0.15 17.00 17.87
CA ASP A 674 -1.03 16.75 17.05
C ASP A 674 -0.80 15.57 16.08
N ALA A 675 -1.88 15.01 15.53
CA ALA A 675 -1.76 14.11 14.38
C ALA A 675 -1.23 14.89 13.17
N VAL A 676 -0.38 14.23 12.37
CA VAL A 676 0.15 14.84 11.15
C VAL A 676 -0.98 15.24 10.21
N ASP A 677 -0.88 16.46 9.66
CA ASP A 677 -1.79 16.94 8.62
C ASP A 677 -1.13 16.87 7.24
N SER A 678 -1.80 16.15 6.33
CA SER A 678 -1.44 16.10 4.92
C SER A 678 -2.17 17.22 4.18
N ILE A 679 -1.41 18.20 3.70
CA ILE A 679 -1.95 19.37 2.98
C ILE A 679 -1.69 19.21 1.48
N LEU A 680 -2.77 19.09 0.71
CA LEU A 680 -2.73 18.79 -0.73
C LEU A 680 -3.91 19.40 -1.50
N THR A 681 -3.72 19.60 -2.80
CA THR A 681 -4.77 20.10 -3.71
C THR A 681 -5.86 19.04 -3.92
N GLU A 682 -7.05 19.47 -4.30
CA GLU A 682 -8.15 18.55 -4.59
C GLU A 682 -7.85 17.74 -5.86
N ARG A 683 -7.11 18.34 -6.81
CA ARG A 683 -6.66 17.63 -8.00
C ARG A 683 -5.74 16.45 -7.66
N ALA A 684 -4.68 16.67 -6.87
CA ALA A 684 -3.77 15.61 -6.47
C ALA A 684 -4.51 14.52 -5.69
N LEU A 685 -5.39 14.92 -4.77
CA LEU A 685 -6.27 14.03 -4.02
C LEU A 685 -7.10 13.12 -4.96
N ARG A 686 -7.78 13.68 -5.96
CA ARG A 686 -8.71 12.97 -6.86
C ARG A 686 -8.04 12.18 -7.98
N GLU A 687 -6.92 12.65 -8.50
CA GLU A 687 -6.19 11.97 -9.58
C GLU A 687 -5.23 10.89 -9.05
N LEU A 688 -4.73 11.03 -7.81
CA LEU A 688 -3.76 10.10 -7.21
C LEU A 688 -4.36 9.33 -6.01
N TYR A 689 -4.51 9.99 -4.86
CA TYR A 689 -4.65 9.30 -3.57
C TYR A 689 -6.03 8.65 -3.32
N LEU A 690 -7.08 9.19 -3.95
CA LEU A 690 -8.43 8.62 -3.89
C LEU A 690 -8.73 7.65 -5.03
N LYS A 691 -7.94 7.68 -6.11
CA LYS A 691 -8.21 6.91 -7.33
C LYS A 691 -8.25 5.39 -7.08
N PRO A 692 -7.34 4.77 -6.30
CA PRO A 692 -7.45 3.35 -5.98
C PRO A 692 -8.75 2.98 -5.25
N PHE A 693 -9.19 3.82 -4.31
CA PHE A 693 -10.45 3.60 -3.57
C PHE A 693 -11.67 3.78 -4.47
N GLU A 694 -11.68 4.79 -5.35
CA GLU A 694 -12.74 4.97 -6.34
C GLU A 694 -12.88 3.74 -7.25
N MET A 695 -11.75 3.19 -7.72
CA MET A 695 -11.72 1.98 -8.54
C MET A 695 -12.24 0.76 -7.79
N LEU A 696 -11.90 0.60 -6.50
CA LEU A 696 -12.43 -0.48 -5.67
C LEU A 696 -13.95 -0.41 -5.48
N VAL A 697 -14.48 0.79 -5.24
CA VAL A 697 -15.94 1.02 -5.15
C VAL A 697 -16.61 0.72 -6.48
N ARG A 698 -16.11 1.30 -7.58
CA ARG A 698 -16.71 1.20 -8.92
C ARG A 698 -16.59 -0.20 -9.55
N ASP A 699 -15.41 -0.81 -9.47
CA ASP A 699 -15.03 -1.97 -10.29
C ASP A 699 -15.01 -3.30 -9.52
N ALA A 700 -15.04 -3.25 -8.17
CA ALA A 700 -14.97 -4.43 -7.32
C ALA A 700 -16.12 -4.56 -6.30
N GLY A 701 -16.98 -3.55 -6.15
CA GLY A 701 -18.17 -3.60 -5.29
C GLY A 701 -17.82 -3.88 -3.81
N VAL A 702 -16.85 -3.15 -3.26
CA VAL A 702 -16.44 -3.34 -1.86
C VAL A 702 -17.55 -2.92 -0.89
N SER A 703 -17.72 -3.69 0.18
CA SER A 703 -18.74 -3.40 1.22
C SER A 703 -18.19 -2.71 2.46
N PHE A 704 -16.87 -2.71 2.64
CA PHE A 704 -16.20 -2.07 3.77
C PHE A 704 -15.07 -1.18 3.27
N ILE A 705 -14.82 -0.05 3.95
CA ILE A 705 -13.63 0.79 3.77
C ILE A 705 -13.15 1.24 5.15
N MET A 706 -11.84 1.22 5.39
CA MET A 706 -11.24 1.68 6.64
C MET A 706 -10.62 3.07 6.47
N THR A 707 -11.00 4.04 7.30
CA THR A 707 -10.39 5.38 7.27
C THR A 707 -9.01 5.41 7.91
N SER A 708 -8.13 6.34 7.50
CA SER A 708 -6.82 6.56 8.13
C SER A 708 -6.88 7.32 9.45
N PHE A 709 -5.75 7.39 10.15
CA PHE A 709 -5.58 8.17 11.38
C PHE A 709 -5.32 9.66 11.14
N ASN A 710 -4.59 10.01 10.07
CA ASN A 710 -4.06 11.35 9.87
C ASN A 710 -5.14 12.40 9.58
N LYS A 711 -4.73 13.67 9.65
CA LYS A 711 -5.53 14.79 9.13
C LYS A 711 -5.30 14.96 7.63
N ILE A 712 -6.34 15.40 6.94
CA ILE A 712 -6.33 15.77 5.53
C ILE A 712 -6.90 17.18 5.44
N ASN A 713 -6.05 18.14 5.06
CA ASN A 713 -6.40 19.56 5.03
C ASN A 713 -7.07 20.06 6.34
N GLY A 714 -6.52 19.62 7.48
CA GLY A 714 -6.86 20.07 8.84
C GLY A 714 -7.93 19.26 9.57
N VAL A 715 -8.51 18.23 8.94
CA VAL A 715 -9.58 17.41 9.54
C VAL A 715 -9.18 15.94 9.53
N LEU A 716 -9.31 15.26 10.68
CA LEU A 716 -9.04 13.82 10.83
C LEU A 716 -9.90 13.01 9.85
N ALA A 717 -9.31 12.06 9.13
CA ALA A 717 -10.00 11.33 8.06
C ALA A 717 -11.31 10.67 8.52
N ALA A 718 -11.29 10.01 9.68
CA ALA A 718 -12.47 9.39 10.29
C ALA A 718 -13.63 10.36 10.58
N GLY A 719 -13.31 11.62 10.93
CA GLY A 719 -14.29 12.68 11.20
C GLY A 719 -14.55 13.59 10.00
N ASN A 720 -14.06 13.24 8.81
CA ASN A 720 -14.11 14.10 7.64
C ASN A 720 -15.34 13.83 6.77
N ARG A 721 -16.36 14.71 6.86
CA ARG A 721 -17.61 14.58 6.11
C ARG A 721 -17.45 14.73 4.61
N ASP A 722 -16.48 15.52 4.15
CA ASP A 722 -16.16 15.62 2.73
C ASP A 722 -15.68 14.27 2.19
N LEU A 723 -14.87 13.57 2.97
CA LEU A 723 -14.34 12.24 2.62
C LEU A 723 -15.42 11.15 2.73
N CYS A 724 -15.99 10.95 3.93
CA CYS A 724 -16.82 9.80 4.28
C CYS A 724 -18.26 9.89 3.78
N THR A 725 -18.75 11.10 3.47
CA THR A 725 -20.10 11.30 2.93
C THR A 725 -20.05 11.89 1.53
N HIS A 726 -19.52 13.10 1.36
CA HIS A 726 -19.70 13.82 0.10
C HIS A 726 -19.03 13.11 -1.08
N ILE A 727 -17.75 12.80 -1.00
CA ILE A 727 -17.07 12.07 -2.08
C ILE A 727 -17.53 10.62 -2.11
N LEU A 728 -17.34 9.89 -1.01
CA LEU A 728 -17.56 8.44 -1.00
C LEU A 728 -19.00 8.04 -1.35
N ARG A 729 -20.00 8.74 -0.81
CA ARG A 729 -21.41 8.32 -0.91
C ARG A 729 -22.22 9.16 -1.88
N GLU A 730 -21.98 10.46 -1.95
CA GLU A 730 -22.73 11.35 -2.86
C GLU A 730 -22.11 11.48 -4.25
N GLU A 731 -20.84 11.10 -4.44
CA GLU A 731 -20.22 11.09 -5.77
C GLU A 731 -19.89 9.68 -6.26
N TRP A 732 -19.48 8.75 -5.39
CA TRP A 732 -19.14 7.37 -5.78
C TRP A 732 -20.26 6.35 -5.50
N ASN A 733 -21.35 6.79 -4.86
CA ASN A 733 -22.51 5.96 -4.56
C ASN A 733 -22.21 4.75 -3.66
N PHE A 734 -21.19 4.84 -2.79
CA PHE A 734 -20.93 3.79 -1.80
C PHE A 734 -22.03 3.76 -0.72
N ASP A 735 -22.67 2.62 -0.55
CA ASP A 735 -23.73 2.34 0.42
C ASP A 735 -23.32 1.31 1.48
N GLY A 736 -22.06 0.83 1.44
CA GLY A 736 -21.47 -0.05 2.44
C GLY A 736 -21.14 0.64 3.78
N VAL A 737 -20.31 -0.04 4.58
CA VAL A 737 -19.90 0.36 5.93
C VAL A 737 -18.50 0.98 5.91
N VAL A 738 -18.36 2.16 6.49
CA VAL A 738 -17.07 2.76 6.78
C VAL A 738 -16.70 2.44 8.22
N VAL A 739 -15.48 1.96 8.44
CA VAL A 739 -14.92 1.71 9.77
C VAL A 739 -13.71 2.63 10.01
N THR A 740 -13.41 2.97 11.27
CA THR A 740 -12.13 3.62 11.58
C THR A 740 -10.98 2.62 11.54
N ASP A 741 -9.74 3.10 11.42
CA ASP A 741 -8.56 2.33 11.83
C ASP A 741 -8.59 2.07 13.35
N TRP A 742 -7.85 1.06 13.82
CA TRP A 742 -7.89 0.54 15.18
C TRP A 742 -6.96 1.32 16.13
N GLY A 743 -7.49 2.17 17.03
CA GLY A 743 -6.61 2.90 17.97
C GLY A 743 -7.24 3.44 19.26
N ASP A 744 -6.44 3.42 20.34
CA ASP A 744 -6.68 4.13 21.61
C ASP A 744 -5.99 5.49 21.54
N MET A 745 -6.75 6.54 21.77
CA MET A 745 -6.44 7.66 22.68
C MET A 745 -5.07 8.39 22.62
N ASP A 746 -4.41 8.51 21.47
CA ASP A 746 -3.65 9.75 21.21
C ASP A 746 -4.58 10.76 20.54
N ILE A 747 -4.34 11.12 19.28
CA ILE A 747 -5.14 12.14 18.58
C ILE A 747 -5.95 11.46 17.46
N VAL A 748 -7.08 10.85 17.84
CA VAL A 748 -8.04 10.19 16.93
C VAL A 748 -9.38 10.94 16.92
N ALA A 749 -10.23 10.65 15.93
CA ALA A 749 -11.53 11.31 15.83
C ALA A 749 -12.44 10.92 17.01
N ASP A 750 -13.18 11.89 17.55
CA ASP A 750 -14.26 11.62 18.51
C ASP A 750 -15.31 10.72 17.88
N GLY A 751 -15.82 9.73 18.61
CA GLY A 751 -16.79 8.78 18.06
C GLY A 751 -18.07 9.44 17.55
N GLY A 752 -18.51 10.54 18.19
CA GLY A 752 -19.64 11.33 17.70
C GLY A 752 -19.34 12.05 16.38
N ASP A 753 -18.15 12.61 16.24
CA ASP A 753 -17.74 13.31 15.02
C ASP A 753 -17.51 12.32 13.86
N ALA A 754 -17.02 11.11 14.15
CA ALA A 754 -16.92 10.02 13.17
C ALA A 754 -18.31 9.64 12.62
N VAL A 755 -19.28 9.41 13.51
CA VAL A 755 -20.68 9.13 13.11
C VAL A 755 -21.27 10.30 12.32
N ALA A 756 -21.03 11.55 12.74
CA ALA A 756 -21.49 12.75 12.04
C ALA A 756 -20.94 12.85 10.60
N ALA A 757 -19.70 12.39 10.39
CA ALA A 757 -19.03 12.39 9.09
C ALA A 757 -19.55 11.30 8.15
N GLY A 758 -20.23 10.28 8.68
CA GLY A 758 -20.66 9.10 7.95
C GLY A 758 -19.68 7.92 8.04
N ASN A 759 -18.77 7.95 9.03
CA ASN A 759 -18.03 6.76 9.46
C ASN A 759 -18.95 5.95 10.40
N ASP A 760 -19.27 4.72 10.01
CA ASP A 760 -20.39 3.99 10.59
C ASP A 760 -20.01 3.21 11.85
N ILE A 761 -18.78 2.68 11.92
CA ILE A 761 -18.31 1.86 13.05
C ILE A 761 -16.93 2.33 13.53
N VAL A 762 -16.89 2.84 14.76
CA VAL A 762 -15.64 3.24 15.40
C VAL A 762 -14.94 2.04 16.01
N MET A 763 -13.73 1.77 15.53
CA MET A 763 -12.89 0.64 15.88
C MET A 763 -11.62 1.09 16.62
N PRO A 764 -11.22 0.37 17.67
CA PRO A 764 -12.06 -0.52 18.47
C PRO A 764 -13.13 0.30 19.18
N GLY A 765 -14.29 -0.30 19.36
CA GLY A 765 -15.38 0.31 20.09
C GLY A 765 -15.46 -0.14 21.53
N GLY A 766 -16.48 0.37 22.24
CA GLY A 766 -16.78 0.01 23.61
C GLY A 766 -17.32 1.15 24.45
N PRO A 767 -17.51 0.96 25.76
CA PRO A 767 -18.17 1.94 26.62
C PRO A 767 -17.59 3.36 26.55
N PRO A 768 -16.26 3.60 26.48
CA PRO A 768 -15.70 4.94 26.28
C PRO A 768 -16.21 5.63 25.01
N VAL A 769 -16.15 4.93 23.87
CA VAL A 769 -16.57 5.46 22.57
C VAL A 769 -18.09 5.57 22.47
N ILE A 770 -18.83 4.61 23.03
CA ILE A 770 -20.30 4.69 23.13
C ILE A 770 -20.70 5.95 23.91
N ARG A 771 -19.99 6.28 25.00
CA ARG A 771 -20.24 7.52 25.76
C ARG A 771 -19.94 8.78 24.94
N GLN A 772 -18.88 8.80 24.13
CA GLN A 772 -18.61 9.91 23.21
C GLN A 772 -19.80 10.14 22.24
N ILE A 773 -20.31 9.06 21.65
CA ILE A 773 -21.45 9.12 20.73
C ILE A 773 -22.72 9.60 21.46
N LEU A 774 -23.01 9.08 22.65
CA LEU A 774 -24.15 9.51 23.45
C LEU A 774 -24.05 10.98 23.86
N GLN A 775 -22.85 11.43 24.23
CA GLN A 775 -22.57 12.82 24.55
C GLN A 775 -22.78 13.71 23.33
N ALA A 776 -22.28 13.31 22.15
CA ALA A 776 -22.49 14.03 20.89
C ALA A 776 -23.97 14.19 20.55
N TYR A 777 -24.79 13.17 20.81
CA TYR A 777 -26.23 13.25 20.64
C TYR A 777 -26.88 14.24 21.62
N GLN A 778 -26.49 14.21 22.90
CA GLN A 778 -26.96 15.17 23.91
C GLN A 778 -26.58 16.61 23.56
N GLU A 779 -25.37 16.82 23.05
CA GLU A 779 -24.83 18.09 22.57
C GLU A 779 -25.39 18.53 21.21
N ARG A 780 -26.21 17.68 20.56
CA ARG A 780 -26.77 17.90 19.22
C ARG A 780 -25.72 18.04 18.10
N ARG A 781 -24.52 17.49 18.30
CA ARG A 781 -23.51 17.32 17.24
C ARG A 781 -23.93 16.26 16.22
N ILE A 782 -24.66 15.24 16.69
CA ILE A 782 -25.31 14.23 15.86
C ILE A 782 -26.80 14.16 16.13
N THR A 783 -27.56 13.66 15.16
CA THR A 783 -28.99 13.41 15.28
C THR A 783 -29.28 11.92 15.41
N ARG A 784 -30.52 11.59 15.81
CA ARG A 784 -31.01 10.20 15.78
C ARG A 784 -30.87 9.58 14.39
N LYS A 785 -31.12 10.36 13.33
CA LYS A 785 -31.04 9.89 11.94
C LYS A 785 -29.63 9.51 11.53
N ASP A 786 -28.60 10.15 12.09
CA ASP A 786 -27.20 9.80 11.78
C ASP A 786 -26.88 8.42 12.35
N LEU A 787 -27.29 8.15 13.59
CA LEU A 787 -27.19 6.82 14.21
C LEU A 787 -28.00 5.75 13.47
N GLU A 788 -29.24 6.05 13.10
CA GLU A 788 -30.08 5.14 12.29
C GLU A 788 -29.39 4.78 10.98
N ARG A 789 -28.83 5.77 10.29
CA ARG A 789 -28.19 5.57 8.99
C ARG A 789 -26.97 4.68 9.10
N SER A 790 -26.13 4.87 10.12
CA SER A 790 -24.96 4.01 10.36
C SER A 790 -25.36 2.57 10.63
N VAL A 791 -26.34 2.35 11.52
CA VAL A 791 -26.82 0.99 11.85
C VAL A 791 -27.58 0.35 10.69
N ALA A 792 -28.33 1.13 9.91
CA ALA A 792 -29.04 0.63 8.73
C ALA A 792 -28.07 0.12 7.64
N ARG A 793 -26.91 0.77 7.45
CA ARG A 793 -25.87 0.29 6.53
C ARG A 793 -25.23 -1.01 7.01
N LEU A 794 -24.96 -1.12 8.32
CA LEU A 794 -24.48 -2.37 8.90
C LEU A 794 -25.49 -3.50 8.66
N LEU A 795 -26.77 -3.26 8.92
CA LEU A 795 -27.85 -4.21 8.62
C LEU A 795 -27.94 -4.57 7.14
N HIS A 796 -27.79 -3.58 6.26
CA HIS A 796 -27.82 -3.79 4.81
C HIS A 796 -26.70 -4.74 4.39
N VAL A 797 -25.46 -4.47 4.83
CA VAL A 797 -24.31 -5.33 4.53
C VAL A 797 -24.46 -6.72 5.15
N LEU A 798 -24.99 -6.85 6.36
CA LEU A 798 -25.28 -8.16 6.98
C LEU A 798 -26.28 -8.98 6.15
N LYS A 799 -27.34 -8.36 5.63
CA LYS A 799 -28.30 -9.04 4.74
C LYS A 799 -27.64 -9.47 3.43
N LEU A 800 -26.69 -8.71 2.90
CA LEU A 800 -25.91 -9.12 1.73
C LEU A 800 -25.05 -10.35 2.04
N PHE A 801 -24.42 -10.43 3.22
CA PHE A 801 -23.73 -11.63 3.68
C PHE A 801 -24.67 -12.85 3.73
N GLU A 802 -25.85 -12.71 4.34
CA GLU A 802 -26.83 -13.81 4.46
C GLU A 802 -27.29 -14.35 3.11
N LYS A 803 -27.44 -13.47 2.12
CA LYS A 803 -27.87 -13.85 0.76
C LYS A 803 -26.72 -14.27 -0.16
N GLY A 804 -25.47 -14.07 0.26
CA GLY A 804 -24.30 -14.20 -0.62
C GLY A 804 -24.26 -13.15 -1.74
N GLU A 805 -24.97 -12.04 -1.57
CA GLU A 805 -25.07 -10.93 -2.53
C GLU A 805 -23.94 -9.90 -2.31
N ARG A 806 -23.70 -9.05 -3.32
CA ARG A 806 -22.74 -7.93 -3.25
C ARG A 806 -23.46 -6.61 -3.48
N ILE A 807 -22.80 -5.54 -3.06
CA ILE A 807 -23.21 -4.16 -3.32
C ILE A 807 -23.14 -3.87 -4.82
#